data_AF-A0A957JU01-F1
#
_entry.id   AF-A0A957JU01-F1
#
_cell.length_a   1.000
_cell.length_b   1.000
_cell.length_c   1.000
_cell.angle_alpha   90.00
_cell.angle_beta   90.00
_cell.angle_gamma   90.00
#
_symmetry.space_group_name_H-M   'P 1'
#
loop_
_entity.id
_entity.type
_entity.pdbx_description
1 polymer ?
#
loop_
_entity_poly.entity_id
_entity_poly.type
_entity_poly.pdbx_seq_one_letter_code
_entity_poly.pdbx_strand_id
1 'polypeptide(L)'
;MKPRLLIYVAAIAVVILASGGLVASTQAETPSLDVPPGAQPGFYIAGSQNLDPAQFHNAGDLQFFWWRVLNPDPGVFNWSSIDNYLAQHAINGKKVGISIVTAEGRSGNGGLPSPGFVRANPAVWYNGVTTDQIYGGGFENGLADWVTSGPVTTVNNPVFAGSLAAKMGGNTGSTALLRQYTFRIPAYLSNATISYWWRMETAEAAGSASDTWRVELLENGNVISTIQTNNSAGVRDSWQQHTLDLTPYENRWVELRFTLNNNGSAPTSLFVDNVALNVTPRMLKFWAPEYQQPYQTFVQALANRYKNDSRVEFIGIGTGIWGETRATDEVDDPASQAAGLNSDLWISTVNQITDMYISAFSQAGQLTKSVLLQMAPFQFVPRERKEFSTYAAERGVGLSLNGLFADTNVALACDRPGVDYNCAGSYDQIVQFNSQVPIGFETYGYMLPTKTEFLWGLLNGMDKKADYIRMSEFGERLVLPGGAPNTEFTSLMDWANQWIGKDLTDTPSVWVAMRDHRNPFRYGETGDVEYTSEYPQVGNFQFWLYQRDDAPNARTVPETNQATEGGQPVGLGLCPAGAAGPPGYPCFANAHNPELPDNAPEAWVIRRTDQVTNNPLMAFSIDDGYIYGLNNEVEIMVTYWNHGTDRWTLSYLDSAGVQQKAIPVGGSDPWVQKTNTGAFITTSFVLTDTQFSNGMAGGVDFVLDSRNDAGVDDGNEWVHFVEVKKVSGPDPDPTPTNTPTTTPTSGPTRTPTPTWTPSQTPTATATSTQQATNTPTSTSTPTATATHTTTPTATHTPTRTPTATATATRTATPTSTPTHTATPTRTPTSTPTATLSPYGAIQGIVFHDVDGNGSYTLGTDLPLARGRVELRNQAGQLIGLQVTTSNGHYLFDFLQPNTAYRLTETAPDGYVEASNNDANYFVTAGYPVTVNFAHLPARSMYLPMVIKDRQ
;
A
#
# COMPACT_ATOMS: atom_id res chain seq x y z
N MET A 1 65.60 -31.84 15.55
CA MET A 1 65.34 -32.42 14.21
C MET A 1 64.65 -31.30 13.42
N LYS A 2 65.17 -30.62 12.38
CA LYS A 2 66.02 -31.00 11.22
C LYS A 2 65.58 -32.32 10.58
N PRO A 3 65.53 -32.45 9.22
CA PRO A 3 66.07 -31.52 8.20
C PRO A 3 65.04 -31.05 7.12
N ARG A 4 65.05 -29.77 6.69
CA ARG A 4 65.63 -29.25 5.41
C ARG A 4 64.57 -29.10 4.27
N LEU A 5 64.73 -28.28 3.22
CA LEU A 5 65.96 -27.76 2.59
C LEU A 5 65.75 -26.41 1.82
N LEU A 6 66.54 -25.35 2.15
CA LEU A 6 67.23 -24.34 1.28
C LEU A 6 66.38 -23.43 0.33
N ILE A 7 66.80 -22.23 -0.14
CA ILE A 7 68.01 -21.34 -0.06
C ILE A 7 67.51 -19.88 -0.36
N TYR A 8 67.89 -18.76 0.30
CA TYR A 8 69.17 -17.97 0.28
C TYR A 8 69.46 -17.29 -1.10
N VAL A 9 70.04 -16.07 -1.29
CA VAL A 9 70.64 -14.97 -0.47
C VAL A 9 70.35 -13.60 -1.15
N ALA A 10 70.41 -12.50 -0.39
CA ALA A 10 70.26 -11.08 -0.77
C ALA A 10 71.31 -10.45 -1.73
N ALA A 11 71.02 -9.25 -2.31
CA ALA A 11 71.84 -8.02 -2.19
C ALA A 11 71.38 -6.77 -3.02
N ILE A 12 71.24 -5.62 -2.33
CA ILE A 12 71.64 -4.22 -2.70
C ILE A 12 70.92 -3.44 -3.86
N ALA A 13 70.08 -2.49 -3.43
CA ALA A 13 69.81 -1.07 -3.82
C ALA A 13 70.16 -0.43 -5.20
N VAL A 14 69.24 0.47 -5.64
CA VAL A 14 69.35 1.84 -6.27
C VAL A 14 68.07 2.08 -7.14
N VAL A 15 67.02 2.79 -6.70
CA VAL A 15 66.79 4.27 -6.60
C VAL A 15 65.93 4.86 -7.77
N ILE A 16 64.75 5.44 -7.42
CA ILE A 16 63.96 6.51 -8.10
C ILE A 16 63.14 6.17 -9.38
N LEU A 17 61.79 6.11 -9.28
CA LEU A 17 60.77 7.10 -9.77
C LEU A 17 59.33 6.53 -9.88
N ALA A 18 58.37 7.32 -9.38
CA ALA A 18 56.92 7.41 -9.73
C ALA A 18 56.14 6.23 -10.34
N SER A 19 55.20 5.67 -9.56
CA SER A 19 53.77 5.55 -9.92
C SER A 19 52.97 4.95 -8.75
N GLY A 20 51.77 5.48 -8.49
CA GLY A 20 50.88 4.93 -7.46
C GLY A 20 50.05 3.79 -8.02
N GLY A 21 50.43 2.54 -7.73
CA GLY A 21 49.57 1.39 -8.01
C GLY A 21 48.45 1.30 -6.97
N LEU A 22 47.20 1.23 -7.42
CA LEU A 22 46.08 0.87 -6.54
C LEU A 22 46.31 -0.54 -6.00
N VAL A 23 46.19 -0.71 -4.69
CA VAL A 23 45.94 -2.03 -4.12
C VAL A 23 44.46 -2.30 -4.34
N ALA A 24 44.13 -3.14 -5.31
CA ALA A 24 42.77 -3.62 -5.48
C ALA A 24 42.35 -4.38 -4.22
N SER A 25 41.40 -3.84 -3.46
CA SER A 25 40.66 -4.62 -2.49
C SER A 25 39.76 -5.56 -3.27
N THR A 26 40.06 -6.86 -3.26
CA THR A 26 39.10 -7.87 -3.71
C THR A 26 37.93 -7.87 -2.72
N GLN A 27 36.89 -7.09 -3.02
CA GLN A 27 35.55 -7.46 -2.59
C GLN A 27 35.35 -8.89 -3.07
N ALA A 28 35.05 -9.80 -2.15
CA ALA A 28 34.45 -11.06 -2.56
C ALA A 28 33.11 -10.70 -3.19
N GLU A 29 32.82 -11.24 -4.36
CA GLU A 29 31.48 -11.21 -4.93
C GLU A 29 30.55 -11.81 -3.87
N THR A 30 29.67 -10.98 -3.31
CA THR A 30 28.44 -11.48 -2.70
C THR A 30 27.69 -12.20 -3.82
N PRO A 31 27.38 -13.50 -3.68
CA PRO A 31 26.57 -14.19 -4.66
C PRO A 31 25.27 -13.40 -4.86
N SER A 32 24.80 -13.28 -6.10
CA SER A 32 23.40 -12.91 -6.30
C SER A 32 22.55 -13.94 -5.54
N LEU A 33 21.63 -13.44 -4.72
CA LEU A 33 20.64 -14.30 -4.09
C LEU A 33 19.48 -14.43 -5.07
N ASP A 34 19.79 -15.13 -6.17
CA ASP A 34 18.85 -15.44 -7.25
C ASP A 34 17.53 -15.94 -6.68
N VAL A 35 16.42 -15.62 -7.34
CA VAL A 35 15.09 -16.05 -6.93
C VAL A 35 15.10 -17.58 -6.74
N PRO A 36 14.69 -18.12 -5.58
CA PRO A 36 14.97 -19.51 -5.22
C PRO A 36 14.57 -20.52 -6.32
N PRO A 37 15.41 -21.53 -6.65
CA PRO A 37 15.17 -22.41 -7.79
C PRO A 37 13.76 -23.00 -7.84
N GLY A 38 13.07 -22.73 -8.95
CA GLY A 38 11.67 -23.10 -9.15
C GLY A 38 10.65 -22.05 -8.67
N ALA A 39 11.08 -20.80 -8.45
CA ALA A 39 10.22 -19.62 -8.32
C ALA A 39 9.29 -19.41 -9.53
N GLN A 40 8.26 -18.59 -9.34
CA GLN A 40 7.30 -18.21 -10.38
C GLN A 40 6.96 -16.70 -10.26
N PRO A 41 7.86 -15.82 -10.74
CA PRO A 41 7.58 -14.41 -10.94
C PRO A 41 6.32 -14.16 -11.77
N GLY A 42 5.77 -12.94 -11.69
CA GLY A 42 4.59 -12.51 -12.44
C GLY A 42 3.53 -11.80 -11.59
N PHE A 43 2.29 -11.82 -12.07
CA PHE A 43 1.15 -11.19 -11.39
C PHE A 43 0.56 -12.08 -10.28
N TYR A 44 0.41 -11.51 -9.08
CA TYR A 44 -0.19 -12.14 -7.90
C TYR A 44 -1.44 -11.36 -7.50
N ILE A 45 -2.61 -11.84 -7.90
CA ILE A 45 -3.86 -11.07 -7.87
C ILE A 45 -4.73 -11.57 -6.73
N ALA A 46 -5.01 -10.72 -5.74
CA ALA A 46 -5.81 -11.06 -4.58
C ALA A 46 -7.25 -11.44 -4.96
N GLY A 47 -7.71 -12.60 -4.49
CA GLY A 47 -9.07 -13.09 -4.72
C GLY A 47 -9.30 -13.70 -6.10
N SER A 48 -8.24 -13.91 -6.89
CA SER A 48 -8.28 -14.50 -8.23
C SER A 48 -8.56 -16.02 -8.28
N GLN A 49 -9.03 -16.61 -7.18
CA GLN A 49 -9.31 -18.04 -7.01
C GLN A 49 -10.10 -18.72 -8.16
N ASN A 50 -10.96 -17.96 -8.85
CA ASN A 50 -11.78 -18.43 -9.97
C ASN A 50 -11.25 -18.01 -11.36
N LEU A 51 -10.18 -17.22 -11.44
CA LEU A 51 -9.56 -16.81 -12.71
C LEU A 51 -8.65 -17.92 -13.23
N ASP A 52 -8.79 -18.26 -14.51
CA ASP A 52 -7.91 -19.21 -15.21
C ASP A 52 -6.58 -18.52 -15.58
N PRO A 53 -5.41 -19.00 -15.11
CA PRO A 53 -4.11 -18.45 -15.50
C PRO A 53 -3.89 -18.37 -17.02
N ALA A 54 -4.48 -19.29 -17.80
CA ALA A 54 -4.35 -19.31 -19.25
C ALA A 54 -5.17 -18.21 -19.96
N GLN A 55 -6.03 -17.50 -19.24
CA GLN A 55 -6.90 -16.43 -19.76
C GLN A 55 -6.68 -15.07 -19.09
N PHE A 56 -6.16 -15.07 -17.86
CA PHE A 56 -5.93 -13.87 -17.05
C PHE A 56 -4.45 -13.64 -16.72
N HIS A 57 -3.57 -14.53 -17.22
CA HIS A 57 -2.12 -14.33 -17.28
C HIS A 57 -1.47 -14.05 -15.91
N ASN A 58 -2.08 -14.59 -14.85
CA ASN A 58 -1.64 -14.41 -13.47
C ASN A 58 -0.81 -15.62 -13.02
N ALA A 59 0.40 -15.35 -12.50
CA ALA A 59 1.30 -16.37 -11.97
C ALA A 59 0.76 -17.04 -10.70
N GLY A 60 0.10 -16.26 -9.84
CA GLY A 60 -0.45 -16.75 -8.60
C GLY A 60 -1.52 -15.85 -7.99
N ASP A 61 -1.83 -16.12 -6.73
CA ASP A 61 -2.79 -15.35 -5.92
C ASP A 61 -2.12 -14.80 -4.66
N LEU A 62 -2.64 -13.71 -4.12
CA LEU A 62 -2.15 -13.09 -2.90
C LEU A 62 -3.22 -13.19 -1.82
N GLN A 63 -2.88 -13.78 -0.67
CA GLN A 63 -3.78 -13.86 0.46
C GLN A 63 -3.17 -13.32 1.74
N PHE A 64 -3.90 -12.40 2.35
CA PHE A 64 -3.64 -11.88 3.69
C PHE A 64 -4.25 -12.82 4.73
N PHE A 65 -3.49 -13.14 5.79
CA PHE A 65 -3.94 -13.99 6.89
C PHE A 65 -3.71 -13.30 8.24
N TRP A 66 -4.79 -13.19 9.02
CA TRP A 66 -4.79 -12.61 10.36
C TRP A 66 -4.13 -13.54 11.37
N TRP A 67 -3.12 -13.05 12.10
CA TRP A 67 -2.35 -13.83 13.08
C TRP A 67 -3.25 -14.55 14.11
N ARG A 68 -4.32 -13.90 14.60
CA ARG A 68 -5.32 -14.47 15.52
C ARG A 68 -6.00 -15.75 15.01
N VAL A 69 -6.16 -15.88 13.68
CA VAL A 69 -6.85 -17.01 13.07
C VAL A 69 -5.88 -18.18 12.96
N LEU A 70 -4.62 -17.88 12.64
CA LEU A 70 -3.55 -18.87 12.51
C LEU A 70 -3.00 -19.33 13.87
N ASN A 71 -3.09 -18.50 14.91
CA ASN A 71 -2.60 -18.77 16.24
C ASN A 71 -3.58 -18.26 17.31
N PRO A 72 -4.71 -18.95 17.54
CA PRO A 72 -5.76 -18.49 18.46
C PRO A 72 -5.33 -18.54 19.94
N ASP A 73 -4.55 -19.55 20.34
CA ASP A 73 -4.12 -19.82 21.71
C ASP A 73 -2.59 -20.06 21.79
N PRO A 74 -1.93 -19.88 22.96
CA PRO A 74 -0.49 -20.08 23.09
C PRO A 74 -0.02 -21.47 22.65
N GLY A 75 0.82 -21.52 21.62
CA GLY A 75 1.34 -22.77 21.04
C GLY A 75 0.33 -23.60 20.22
N VAL A 76 -0.91 -23.11 20.04
CA VAL A 76 -1.93 -23.74 19.20
C VAL A 76 -1.98 -23.04 17.86
N PHE A 77 -1.80 -23.79 16.77
CA PHE A 77 -1.78 -23.26 15.42
C PHE A 77 -2.87 -23.89 14.55
N ASN A 78 -3.62 -23.04 13.86
CA ASN A 78 -4.68 -23.44 12.94
C ASN A 78 -4.25 -23.14 11.51
N TRP A 79 -3.76 -24.19 10.84
CA TRP A 79 -3.23 -24.09 9.48
C TRP A 79 -4.27 -24.30 8.38
N SER A 80 -5.50 -24.71 8.72
CA SER A 80 -6.47 -25.16 7.71
C SER A 80 -6.88 -24.07 6.72
N SER A 81 -6.85 -22.80 7.12
CA SER A 81 -7.11 -21.67 6.21
C SER A 81 -6.09 -21.60 5.09
N ILE A 82 -4.79 -21.60 5.43
CA ILE A 82 -3.70 -21.60 4.45
C ILE A 82 -3.69 -22.93 3.67
N ASP A 83 -3.82 -24.08 4.34
CA ASP A 83 -3.76 -25.40 3.70
C ASP A 83 -4.84 -25.59 2.62
N ASN A 84 -6.09 -25.19 2.94
CA ASN A 84 -7.22 -25.28 2.02
C ASN A 84 -7.05 -24.31 0.85
N TYR A 85 -6.57 -23.10 1.13
CA TYR A 85 -6.30 -22.09 0.11
C TYR A 85 -5.20 -22.56 -0.86
N LEU A 86 -4.05 -23.02 -0.35
CA LEU A 86 -2.99 -23.62 -1.17
C LEU A 86 -3.47 -24.83 -1.97
N ALA A 87 -4.41 -25.63 -1.45
CA ALA A 87 -4.99 -26.76 -2.18
C ALA A 87 -5.94 -26.30 -3.30
N GLN A 88 -6.77 -25.27 -3.05
CA GLN A 88 -7.71 -24.73 -4.04
C GLN A 88 -6.99 -24.08 -5.22
N HIS A 89 -5.90 -23.35 -4.98
CA HIS A 89 -5.17 -22.63 -6.04
C HIS A 89 -4.23 -23.53 -6.84
N ALA A 90 -3.62 -24.53 -6.20
CA ALA A 90 -2.74 -25.50 -6.88
C ALA A 90 -3.45 -26.35 -7.96
N ILE A 91 -4.79 -26.50 -7.89
CA ILE A 91 -5.59 -27.18 -8.94
C ILE A 91 -5.45 -26.47 -10.30
N ASN A 92 -5.35 -25.14 -10.28
CA ASN A 92 -5.18 -24.31 -11.47
C ASN A 92 -3.70 -24.04 -11.79
N GLY A 93 -2.75 -24.72 -11.13
CA GLY A 93 -1.32 -24.46 -11.29
C GLY A 93 -0.82 -23.13 -10.70
N LYS A 94 -1.68 -22.40 -9.98
CA LYS A 94 -1.31 -21.15 -9.29
C LYS A 94 -0.49 -21.45 -8.03
N LYS A 95 0.54 -20.64 -7.79
CA LYS A 95 1.14 -20.48 -6.47
C LYS A 95 0.46 -19.38 -5.66
N VAL A 96 0.82 -19.28 -4.39
CA VAL A 96 0.27 -18.30 -3.45
C VAL A 96 1.38 -17.51 -2.78
N GLY A 97 1.23 -16.19 -2.81
CA GLY A 97 1.89 -15.26 -1.89
C GLY A 97 1.10 -15.19 -0.58
N ILE A 98 1.77 -15.37 0.55
CA ILE A 98 1.16 -15.30 1.89
C ILE A 98 1.61 -14.00 2.55
N SER A 99 0.68 -13.10 2.90
CA SER A 99 0.97 -11.93 3.75
C SER A 99 0.36 -12.11 5.13
N ILE A 100 1.05 -11.65 6.18
CA ILE A 100 0.62 -11.81 7.58
C ILE A 100 0.14 -10.46 8.13
N VAL A 101 -1.10 -10.41 8.63
CA VAL A 101 -1.67 -9.22 9.27
C VAL A 101 -1.65 -9.41 10.79
N THR A 102 -0.93 -8.53 11.49
CA THR A 102 -0.74 -8.58 12.95
C THR A 102 -1.55 -7.51 13.69
N ALA A 103 -1.79 -6.38 13.05
CA ALA A 103 -2.61 -5.26 13.50
C ALA A 103 -3.37 -4.63 12.31
N GLU A 104 -4.41 -3.89 12.62
CA GLU A 104 -5.24 -3.09 11.71
C GLU A 104 -5.16 -1.61 12.18
N GLY A 105 -5.38 -0.65 11.29
CA GLY A 105 -5.53 0.76 11.69
C GLY A 105 -6.83 1.01 12.47
N ARG A 106 -7.11 2.26 12.85
CA ARG A 106 -8.39 2.67 13.50
C ARG A 106 -9.61 2.22 12.72
N SER A 107 -9.58 2.38 11.39
CA SER A 107 -10.62 1.94 10.45
C SER A 107 -10.88 0.43 10.49
N GLY A 108 -9.84 -0.37 10.73
CA GLY A 108 -9.92 -1.83 10.86
C GLY A 108 -10.10 -2.34 12.30
N ASN A 109 -10.28 -1.46 13.30
CA ASN A 109 -10.37 -1.78 14.74
C ASN A 109 -9.05 -2.13 15.45
N GLY A 110 -7.93 -1.52 15.05
CA GLY A 110 -6.70 -1.54 15.85
C GLY A 110 -6.09 -2.94 16.00
N GLY A 111 -5.90 -3.40 17.24
CA GLY A 111 -5.25 -4.69 17.52
C GLY A 111 -6.05 -5.95 17.16
N LEU A 112 -7.17 -5.88 16.42
CA LEU A 112 -8.04 -7.03 16.12
C LEU A 112 -7.32 -8.25 15.49
N PRO A 113 -6.32 -8.12 14.60
CA PRO A 113 -5.61 -9.25 13.98
C PRO A 113 -4.65 -10.00 14.90
N SER A 114 -4.24 -9.43 16.04
CA SER A 114 -3.39 -10.13 17.02
C SER A 114 -4.16 -11.21 17.79
N PRO A 115 -3.50 -12.23 18.37
CA PRO A 115 -4.18 -13.23 19.19
C PRO A 115 -4.76 -12.66 20.49
N GLY A 116 -5.84 -13.27 20.97
CA GLY A 116 -6.52 -12.86 22.20
C GLY A 116 -5.61 -12.92 23.43
N PHE A 117 -4.72 -13.91 23.51
CA PHE A 117 -3.77 -14.08 24.61
C PHE A 117 -2.66 -13.01 24.62
N VAL A 118 -2.27 -12.47 23.46
CA VAL A 118 -1.33 -11.33 23.37
C VAL A 118 -2.03 -10.07 23.87
N ARG A 119 -3.24 -9.81 23.34
CA ARG A 119 -4.09 -8.68 23.75
C ARG A 119 -4.50 -8.69 25.21
N ALA A 120 -4.55 -9.85 25.87
CA ALA A 120 -4.88 -9.95 27.30
C ALA A 120 -3.80 -9.34 28.21
N ASN A 121 -2.57 -9.14 27.70
CA ASN A 121 -1.48 -8.56 28.47
C ASN A 121 -1.55 -7.02 28.47
N PRO A 122 -1.66 -6.35 29.63
CA PRO A 122 -1.70 -4.87 29.67
C PRO A 122 -0.40 -4.22 29.18
N ALA A 123 0.74 -4.92 29.19
CA ALA A 123 2.04 -4.36 28.77
C ALA A 123 2.10 -4.03 27.27
N VAL A 124 1.42 -4.80 26.41
CA VAL A 124 1.42 -4.60 24.95
C VAL A 124 0.59 -3.39 24.50
N TRP A 125 -0.05 -2.65 25.42
CA TRP A 125 -0.95 -1.54 25.08
C TRP A 125 -0.42 -0.17 25.50
N TYR A 126 -0.84 0.84 24.75
CA TYR A 126 -0.96 2.23 25.18
C TYR A 126 -2.28 2.81 24.67
N ASN A 127 -2.68 3.98 25.17
CA ASN A 127 -3.86 4.68 24.68
C ASN A 127 -3.47 5.55 23.48
N GLY A 128 -4.25 5.49 22.41
CA GLY A 128 -4.15 6.40 21.28
C GLY A 128 -4.72 7.80 21.59
N VAL A 129 -4.77 8.66 20.58
CA VAL A 129 -5.37 9.99 20.65
C VAL A 129 -6.89 9.91 20.73
N THR A 130 -7.52 10.76 21.55
CA THR A 130 -8.99 10.85 21.59
C THR A 130 -9.52 11.62 20.39
N THR A 131 -10.44 11.02 19.64
CA THR A 131 -11.08 11.65 18.47
C THR A 131 -12.61 11.63 18.59
N ASP A 132 -13.28 12.68 18.14
CA ASP A 132 -14.73 12.67 17.95
C ASP A 132 -15.10 11.78 16.75
N GLN A 133 -16.25 11.11 16.80
CA GLN A 133 -16.79 10.23 15.76
C GLN A 133 -18.19 10.67 15.28
N ILE A 134 -18.74 11.78 15.81
CA ILE A 134 -20.02 12.34 15.36
C ILE A 134 -19.77 13.45 14.33
N TYR A 135 -20.17 13.18 13.07
CA TYR A 135 -20.23 14.21 12.04
C TYR A 135 -21.41 15.16 12.27
N GLY A 136 -21.24 16.44 11.95
CA GLY A 136 -22.29 17.45 12.07
C GLY A 136 -22.81 17.69 13.49
N GLY A 137 -22.04 17.32 14.53
CA GLY A 137 -22.47 17.31 15.92
C GLY A 137 -22.95 18.65 16.50
N GLY A 138 -22.41 19.76 15.99
CA GLY A 138 -22.82 21.14 16.32
C GLY A 138 -23.70 21.81 15.26
N PHE A 139 -24.28 21.06 14.31
CA PHE A 139 -25.29 21.55 13.35
C PHE A 139 -24.92 22.77 12.46
N GLU A 140 -23.64 23.18 12.43
CA GLU A 140 -23.16 24.35 11.66
C GLU A 140 -23.40 24.22 10.14
N ASN A 141 -23.47 23.00 9.61
CA ASN A 141 -23.84 22.69 8.22
C ASN A 141 -25.34 22.38 8.06
N GLY A 142 -26.17 22.78 9.02
CA GLY A 142 -27.59 22.43 9.07
C GLY A 142 -27.82 21.01 9.58
N LEU A 143 -28.89 20.38 9.09
CA LEU A 143 -29.30 19.01 9.44
C LEU A 143 -28.77 17.95 8.45
N ALA A 144 -27.74 18.28 7.66
CA ALA A 144 -27.29 17.40 6.55
C ALA A 144 -26.85 16.01 7.04
N ASP A 145 -26.11 15.96 8.14
CA ASP A 145 -25.53 14.74 8.72
C ASP A 145 -26.52 13.97 9.64
N TRP A 146 -27.80 14.38 9.66
CA TRP A 146 -28.80 13.91 10.60
C TRP A 146 -30.10 13.47 9.90
N VAL A 147 -30.64 12.31 10.32
CA VAL A 147 -31.99 11.87 9.95
C VAL A 147 -33.00 12.58 10.83
N THR A 148 -34.00 13.19 10.21
CA THR A 148 -35.08 13.90 10.93
C THR A 148 -36.46 13.38 10.55
N SER A 149 -37.42 13.51 11.46
CA SER A 149 -38.83 13.28 11.19
C SER A 149 -39.71 14.13 12.09
N GLY A 150 -40.84 14.62 11.57
CA GLY A 150 -41.66 15.61 12.27
C GLY A 150 -41.02 17.02 12.28
N PRO A 151 -41.43 17.91 13.19
CA PRO A 151 -40.94 19.28 13.23
C PRO A 151 -39.52 19.33 13.80
N VAL A 152 -38.52 19.33 12.92
CA VAL A 152 -37.10 19.56 13.24
C VAL A 152 -36.52 20.59 12.28
N THR A 153 -35.85 21.61 12.80
CA THR A 153 -35.16 22.67 12.04
C THR A 153 -33.85 23.03 12.72
N THR A 154 -32.96 23.79 12.07
CA THR A 154 -31.91 24.52 12.82
C THR A 154 -32.44 25.88 13.31
N VAL A 155 -31.77 26.44 14.31
CA VAL A 155 -31.96 27.81 14.83
C VAL A 155 -30.61 28.45 15.11
N ASN A 156 -30.56 29.78 15.09
CA ASN A 156 -29.40 30.59 15.51
C ASN A 156 -29.56 31.23 16.91
N ASN A 157 -30.69 30.96 17.57
CA ASN A 157 -30.96 31.33 18.96
C ASN A 157 -32.16 30.50 19.48
N PRO A 158 -32.06 29.81 20.64
CA PRO A 158 -30.85 29.56 21.43
C PRO A 158 -29.85 28.63 20.72
N VAL A 159 -28.56 28.87 20.96
CA VAL A 159 -27.42 28.02 20.57
C VAL A 159 -26.55 27.85 21.82
N PHE A 160 -25.86 26.72 21.97
CA PHE A 160 -24.89 26.49 23.05
C PHE A 160 -23.48 26.90 22.61
N ALA A 161 -23.04 26.45 21.43
CA ALA A 161 -21.76 26.81 20.84
C ALA A 161 -21.87 26.88 19.31
N GLY A 162 -20.98 27.64 18.67
CA GLY A 162 -21.10 27.89 17.22
C GLY A 162 -22.20 28.90 16.88
N SER A 163 -22.86 28.67 15.75
CA SER A 163 -23.83 29.55 15.11
C SER A 163 -25.22 28.93 15.00
N LEU A 164 -25.33 27.60 15.07
CA LEU A 164 -26.56 26.84 14.88
C LEU A 164 -26.76 25.77 15.96
N ALA A 165 -28.02 25.47 16.26
CA ALA A 165 -28.42 24.31 17.05
C ALA A 165 -29.66 23.65 16.41
N ALA A 166 -29.87 22.36 16.64
CA ALA A 166 -31.09 21.69 16.21
C ALA A 166 -32.24 22.02 17.17
N LYS A 167 -33.39 22.41 16.62
CA LYS A 167 -34.66 22.59 17.33
C LYS A 167 -35.65 21.51 16.90
N MET A 168 -36.18 20.78 17.87
CA MET A 168 -37.25 19.79 17.73
C MET A 168 -38.54 20.31 18.36
N GLY A 169 -39.70 20.05 17.76
CA GLY A 169 -41.02 20.37 18.32
C GLY A 169 -41.50 21.80 18.02
N GLY A 170 -42.09 22.44 19.02
CA GLY A 170 -42.72 23.76 18.91
C GLY A 170 -44.19 23.76 18.49
N ASN A 171 -44.76 22.61 18.12
CA ASN A 171 -46.17 22.43 17.76
C ASN A 171 -46.86 21.43 18.69
N THR A 172 -48.14 21.65 19.01
CA THR A 172 -48.97 20.71 19.79
C THR A 172 -49.34 19.46 18.98
N GLY A 173 -49.57 18.33 19.65
CA GLY A 173 -50.00 17.08 19.00
C GLY A 173 -48.98 16.51 18.00
N SER A 174 -47.68 16.73 18.23
CA SER A 174 -46.61 16.38 17.27
C SER A 174 -45.55 15.48 17.89
N THR A 175 -44.90 14.66 17.06
CA THR A 175 -43.70 13.90 17.45
C THR A 175 -42.55 14.34 16.56
N ALA A 176 -41.41 14.67 17.17
CA ALA A 176 -40.18 15.05 16.49
C ALA A 176 -39.08 14.03 16.81
N LEU A 177 -38.32 13.66 15.78
CA LEU A 177 -37.22 12.70 15.85
C LEU A 177 -35.98 13.31 15.21
N LEU A 178 -34.86 13.25 15.91
CA LEU A 178 -33.53 13.62 15.43
C LEU A 178 -32.60 12.44 15.72
N ARG A 179 -31.99 11.88 14.69
CA ARG A 179 -31.16 10.67 14.75
C ARG A 179 -29.90 10.91 13.95
N GLN A 180 -28.74 10.50 14.45
CA GLN A 180 -27.53 10.45 13.65
C GLN A 180 -27.38 9.04 13.05
N TYR A 181 -26.68 8.92 11.93
CA TYR A 181 -26.55 7.65 11.18
C TYR A 181 -25.78 6.59 11.96
N THR A 182 -26.12 5.30 11.76
CA THR A 182 -25.50 4.17 12.45
C THR A 182 -23.97 4.24 12.42
N PHE A 183 -23.34 4.32 13.58
CA PHE A 183 -21.89 4.40 13.75
C PHE A 183 -21.38 3.21 14.55
N ARG A 184 -20.14 2.81 14.30
CA ARG A 184 -19.50 1.75 15.06
C ARG A 184 -18.77 2.34 16.27
N ILE A 185 -18.97 1.75 17.43
CA ILE A 185 -18.05 1.94 18.57
C ILE A 185 -16.89 0.97 18.32
N PRO A 186 -15.64 1.42 18.14
CA PRO A 186 -14.54 0.52 17.80
C PRO A 186 -14.26 -0.49 18.93
N ALA A 187 -13.51 -1.55 18.63
CA ALA A 187 -13.06 -2.53 19.62
C ALA A 187 -11.81 -2.06 20.39
N TYR A 188 -11.59 -2.62 21.58
CA TYR A 188 -10.39 -2.42 22.41
C TYR A 188 -10.16 -0.96 22.80
N LEU A 189 -11.18 -0.35 23.39
CA LEU A 189 -11.12 1.04 23.82
C LEU A 189 -10.48 1.18 25.20
N SER A 190 -9.80 2.30 25.43
CA SER A 190 -9.53 2.79 26.79
C SER A 190 -10.65 3.68 27.30
N ASN A 191 -11.39 4.33 26.39
CA ASN A 191 -12.59 5.11 26.67
C ASN A 191 -13.44 5.27 25.39
N ALA A 192 -14.77 5.23 25.52
CA ALA A 192 -15.71 5.85 24.59
C ALA A 192 -16.72 6.65 25.40
N THR A 193 -16.84 7.95 25.14
CA THR A 193 -17.74 8.84 25.87
C THR A 193 -18.61 9.63 24.91
N ILE A 194 -19.92 9.43 24.95
CA ILE A 194 -20.87 10.26 24.21
C ILE A 194 -21.36 11.40 25.09
N SER A 195 -21.44 12.61 24.54
CA SER A 195 -21.96 13.79 25.21
C SER A 195 -22.81 14.63 24.27
N TYR A 196 -23.77 15.36 24.82
CA TYR A 196 -24.59 16.32 24.09
C TYR A 196 -25.08 17.42 25.02
N TRP A 197 -25.37 18.59 24.46
CA TRP A 197 -26.05 19.68 25.14
C TRP A 197 -27.52 19.71 24.73
N TRP A 198 -28.39 19.97 25.69
CA TRP A 198 -29.83 20.10 25.46
C TRP A 198 -30.42 21.27 26.24
N ARG A 199 -31.48 21.88 25.70
CA ARG A 199 -32.28 22.93 26.34
C ARG A 199 -33.74 22.69 26.03
N MET A 200 -34.62 22.87 27.01
CA MET A 200 -36.07 22.71 26.81
C MET A 200 -36.78 24.05 27.05
N GLU A 201 -37.70 24.39 26.16
CA GLU A 201 -38.60 25.55 26.30
C GLU A 201 -40.03 25.05 26.14
N THR A 202 -40.97 25.48 26.98
CA THR A 202 -42.35 24.99 26.91
C THR A 202 -43.37 26.02 27.39
N ALA A 203 -44.48 26.10 26.67
CA ALA A 203 -45.65 26.89 27.03
C ALA A 203 -46.62 26.13 27.98
N GLU A 204 -46.33 24.86 28.30
CA GLU A 204 -47.06 24.10 29.32
C GLU A 204 -46.90 24.73 30.71
N ALA A 205 -47.97 24.65 31.53
CA ALA A 205 -47.97 25.18 32.89
C ALA A 205 -46.82 24.61 33.74
N ALA A 206 -46.36 25.37 34.73
CA ALA A 206 -45.31 24.91 35.64
C ALA A 206 -45.75 23.62 36.37
N GLY A 207 -44.93 22.56 36.29
CA GLY A 207 -45.25 21.24 36.84
C GLY A 207 -46.07 20.32 35.93
N SER A 208 -46.53 20.77 34.75
CA SER A 208 -47.16 19.89 33.75
C SER A 208 -46.12 18.98 33.10
N ALA A 209 -46.34 17.67 33.17
CA ALA A 209 -45.47 16.62 32.60
C ALA A 209 -46.04 15.99 31.32
N SER A 210 -46.90 16.72 30.61
CA SER A 210 -47.71 16.22 29.48
C SER A 210 -46.89 15.91 28.22
N ASP A 211 -45.87 16.71 27.93
CA ASP A 211 -44.92 16.45 26.84
C ASP A 211 -43.73 15.67 27.37
N THR A 212 -43.22 14.72 26.58
CA THR A 212 -42.12 13.82 26.98
C THR A 212 -41.02 13.82 25.94
N TRP A 213 -39.77 13.73 26.37
CA TRP A 213 -38.65 13.50 25.47
C TRP A 213 -37.64 12.52 26.06
N ARG A 214 -36.90 11.85 25.18
CA ARG A 214 -35.91 10.84 25.55
C ARG A 214 -34.75 10.81 24.57
N VAL A 215 -33.63 10.31 25.07
CA VAL A 215 -32.43 10.03 24.27
C VAL A 215 -32.11 8.55 24.43
N GLU A 216 -31.90 7.88 23.32
CA GLU A 216 -31.80 6.42 23.22
C GLU A 216 -30.60 6.05 22.37
N LEU A 217 -29.90 4.99 22.77
CA LEU A 217 -28.98 4.26 21.93
C LEU A 217 -29.71 3.03 21.36
N LEU A 218 -29.63 2.86 20.05
CA LEU A 218 -30.28 1.77 19.33
C LEU A 218 -29.25 0.87 18.66
N GLU A 219 -29.63 -0.38 18.45
CA GLU A 219 -28.96 -1.34 17.55
C GLU A 219 -30.06 -2.01 16.73
N ASN A 220 -29.92 -2.03 15.40
CA ASN A 220 -30.88 -2.69 14.51
C ASN A 220 -32.35 -2.22 14.72
N GLY A 221 -32.53 -0.93 15.01
CA GLY A 221 -33.84 -0.31 15.29
C GLY A 221 -34.40 -0.55 16.70
N ASN A 222 -33.79 -1.44 17.48
CA ASN A 222 -34.19 -1.75 18.85
C ASN A 222 -33.44 -0.86 19.85
N VAL A 223 -34.12 -0.39 20.89
CA VAL A 223 -33.47 0.40 21.96
C VAL A 223 -32.65 -0.55 22.84
N ILE A 224 -31.34 -0.35 22.85
CA ILE A 224 -30.38 -1.10 23.68
C ILE A 224 -30.00 -0.34 24.95
N SER A 225 -30.20 0.97 24.98
CA SER A 225 -30.05 1.81 26.18
C SER A 225 -30.94 3.05 26.08
N THR A 226 -31.66 3.38 27.15
CA THR A 226 -32.32 4.69 27.28
C THR A 226 -31.39 5.58 28.09
N ILE A 227 -30.67 6.46 27.40
CA ILE A 227 -29.67 7.37 27.96
C ILE A 227 -30.33 8.38 28.90
N GLN A 228 -31.48 8.92 28.48
CA GLN A 228 -32.21 9.94 29.24
C GLN A 228 -33.71 9.87 28.96
N THR A 229 -34.54 10.20 29.95
CA THR A 229 -35.98 10.42 29.78
C THR A 229 -36.40 11.60 30.65
N ASN A 230 -37.14 12.53 30.06
CA ASN A 230 -37.56 13.81 30.65
C ASN A 230 -38.97 14.18 30.16
N ASN A 231 -39.52 15.23 30.76
CA ASN A 231 -40.84 15.76 30.40
C ASN A 231 -40.90 17.29 30.61
N SER A 232 -41.99 17.91 30.19
CA SER A 232 -42.23 19.36 30.28
C SER A 232 -42.18 19.96 31.70
N ALA A 233 -42.20 19.15 32.77
CA ALA A 233 -42.02 19.61 34.15
C ALA A 233 -40.53 19.73 34.56
N GLY A 234 -39.61 19.25 33.72
CA GLY A 234 -38.16 19.32 33.94
C GLY A 234 -37.57 20.74 33.80
N VAL A 235 -36.23 20.81 33.82
CA VAL A 235 -35.47 22.06 33.72
C VAL A 235 -35.76 22.78 32.40
N ARG A 236 -36.08 24.07 32.48
CA ARG A 236 -36.44 24.94 31.34
C ARG A 236 -35.38 26.02 31.09
N ASP A 237 -35.42 26.60 29.89
CA ASP A 237 -34.78 27.88 29.50
C ASP A 237 -33.27 28.01 29.77
N SER A 238 -32.58 26.87 29.91
CA SER A 238 -31.15 26.76 30.19
C SER A 238 -30.55 25.54 29.49
N TRP A 239 -29.28 25.66 29.11
CA TRP A 239 -28.51 24.56 28.52
C TRP A 239 -28.00 23.61 29.62
N GLN A 240 -28.13 22.32 29.36
CA GLN A 240 -27.74 21.22 30.24
C GLN A 240 -26.91 20.23 29.43
N GLN A 241 -25.81 19.71 30.01
CA GLN A 241 -25.03 18.65 29.38
C GLN A 241 -25.49 17.27 29.87
N HIS A 242 -25.44 16.28 28.99
CA HIS A 242 -25.45 14.87 29.40
C HIS A 242 -24.19 14.17 28.90
N THR A 243 -23.79 13.09 29.58
CA THR A 243 -22.62 12.29 29.22
C THR A 243 -22.86 10.83 29.59
N LEU A 244 -22.45 9.89 28.74
CA LEU A 244 -22.54 8.46 28.97
C LEU A 244 -21.28 7.75 28.48
N ASP A 245 -20.77 6.82 29.30
CA ASP A 245 -19.73 5.88 28.92
C ASP A 245 -20.32 4.81 27.98
N LEU A 246 -19.79 4.75 26.77
CA LEU A 246 -20.14 3.77 25.73
C LEU A 246 -19.09 2.66 25.59
N THR A 247 -18.04 2.62 26.42
CA THR A 247 -17.05 1.53 26.45
C THR A 247 -17.69 0.14 26.62
N PRO A 248 -18.77 -0.07 27.40
CA PRO A 248 -19.48 -1.36 27.49
C PRO A 248 -20.18 -1.81 26.20
N TYR A 249 -20.21 -0.96 25.16
CA TYR A 249 -20.81 -1.20 23.86
C TYR A 249 -19.74 -1.29 22.76
N GLU A 250 -18.46 -1.51 23.12
CA GLU A 250 -17.38 -1.70 22.15
C GLU A 250 -17.70 -2.79 21.10
N ASN A 251 -17.20 -2.59 19.89
CA ASN A 251 -17.43 -3.45 18.73
C ASN A 251 -18.91 -3.58 18.28
N ARG A 252 -19.79 -2.64 18.65
CA ARG A 252 -21.21 -2.62 18.22
C ARG A 252 -21.49 -1.49 17.24
N TRP A 253 -22.41 -1.76 16.32
CA TRP A 253 -23.04 -0.75 15.47
C TRP A 253 -24.24 -0.17 16.20
N VAL A 254 -24.24 1.13 16.42
CA VAL A 254 -25.24 1.81 17.24
C VAL A 254 -25.72 3.10 16.58
N GLU A 255 -26.91 3.55 17.00
CA GLU A 255 -27.53 4.78 16.51
C GLU A 255 -27.98 5.63 17.71
N LEU A 256 -27.68 6.93 17.69
CA LEU A 256 -28.18 7.87 18.69
C LEU A 256 -29.50 8.49 18.22
N ARG A 257 -30.55 8.38 19.05
CA ARG A 257 -31.87 8.94 18.78
C ARG A 257 -32.36 9.86 19.89
N PHE A 258 -32.68 11.10 19.52
CA PHE A 258 -33.52 12.01 20.29
C PHE A 258 -34.98 11.86 19.82
N THR A 259 -35.92 11.80 20.75
CA THR A 259 -37.37 11.85 20.46
C THR A 259 -38.07 12.83 21.39
N LEU A 260 -38.92 13.71 20.85
CA LEU A 260 -39.84 14.58 21.59
C LEU A 260 -41.28 14.26 21.16
N ASN A 261 -42.15 13.98 22.12
CA ASN A 261 -43.59 13.79 21.93
C ASN A 261 -44.34 14.93 22.62
N ASN A 262 -44.94 15.82 21.82
CA ASN A 262 -45.80 16.89 22.31
C ASN A 262 -47.26 16.42 22.37
N ASN A 263 -47.59 15.70 23.44
CA ASN A 263 -48.92 15.12 23.67
C ASN A 263 -49.81 16.00 24.57
N GLY A 264 -49.28 17.11 25.08
CA GLY A 264 -49.98 18.13 25.84
C GLY A 264 -50.82 19.10 25.00
N SER A 265 -51.34 20.11 25.68
CA SER A 265 -52.24 21.12 25.11
C SER A 265 -51.53 22.40 24.68
N ALA A 266 -50.29 22.59 25.14
CA ALA A 266 -49.38 23.66 24.77
C ALA A 266 -48.06 23.07 24.24
N PRO A 267 -47.31 23.78 23.38
CA PRO A 267 -46.12 23.21 22.75
C PRO A 267 -44.87 23.22 23.65
N THR A 268 -44.09 22.14 23.56
CA THR A 268 -42.68 22.08 24.00
C THR A 268 -41.73 22.11 22.80
N SER A 269 -40.57 22.73 22.97
CA SER A 269 -39.42 22.63 22.06
C SER A 269 -38.22 22.04 22.81
N LEU A 270 -37.52 21.10 22.17
CA LEU A 270 -36.23 20.58 22.64
C LEU A 270 -35.16 21.07 21.67
N PHE A 271 -34.15 21.74 22.19
CA PHE A 271 -32.96 22.14 21.45
C PHE A 271 -31.82 21.19 21.78
N VAL A 272 -31.03 20.80 20.79
CA VAL A 272 -29.88 19.90 20.88
C VAL A 272 -28.70 20.54 20.18
N ASP A 273 -27.53 20.47 20.80
CA ASP A 273 -26.30 21.10 20.30
C ASP A 273 -25.05 20.33 20.81
N ASN A 274 -23.90 20.54 20.15
CA ASN A 274 -22.59 19.95 20.47
C ASN A 274 -22.66 18.46 20.87
N VAL A 275 -23.23 17.63 19.98
CA VAL A 275 -23.21 16.17 20.13
C VAL A 275 -21.85 15.62 19.69
N ALA A 276 -21.16 14.91 20.57
CA ALA A 276 -19.83 14.37 20.33
C ALA A 276 -19.69 12.95 20.89
N LEU A 277 -19.00 12.06 20.18
CA LEU A 277 -18.56 10.74 20.65
C LEU A 277 -17.02 10.72 20.69
N ASN A 278 -16.46 11.02 21.85
CA ASN A 278 -15.02 11.01 22.07
C ASN A 278 -14.54 9.56 22.32
N VAL A 279 -13.77 9.02 21.38
CA VAL A 279 -13.20 7.66 21.43
C VAL A 279 -11.69 7.70 21.59
N THR A 280 -11.18 6.96 22.58
CA THR A 280 -9.75 6.73 22.82
C THR A 280 -9.45 5.24 22.62
N PRO A 281 -8.89 4.82 21.47
CA PRO A 281 -8.58 3.41 21.20
C PRO A 281 -7.30 2.97 21.93
N ARG A 282 -7.06 1.67 22.03
CA ARG A 282 -5.77 1.11 22.46
C ARG A 282 -4.91 0.71 21.27
N MET A 283 -3.63 1.07 21.32
CA MET A 283 -2.63 0.80 20.28
C MET A 283 -1.58 -0.21 20.76
N LEU A 284 -1.11 -1.07 19.85
CA LEU A 284 -0.17 -2.14 20.15
C LEU A 284 1.29 -1.64 20.19
N LYS A 285 2.04 -2.08 21.21
CA LYS A 285 3.49 -1.91 21.30
C LYS A 285 4.20 -3.08 20.63
N PHE A 286 4.47 -2.96 19.33
CA PHE A 286 5.25 -3.94 18.57
C PHE A 286 6.66 -4.18 19.13
N TRP A 287 7.20 -3.20 19.85
CA TRP A 287 8.49 -3.24 20.54
C TRP A 287 8.43 -3.85 21.95
N ALA A 288 7.25 -4.25 22.45
CA ALA A 288 7.13 -4.90 23.75
C ALA A 288 7.57 -6.37 23.65
N PRO A 289 8.41 -6.89 24.57
CA PRO A 289 8.76 -8.32 24.63
C PRO A 289 7.53 -9.23 24.68
N GLU A 290 6.46 -8.80 25.34
CA GLU A 290 5.18 -9.48 25.47
C GLU A 290 4.41 -9.62 24.15
N TYR A 291 4.75 -8.81 23.14
CA TYR A 291 4.28 -8.93 21.76
C TYR A 291 5.28 -9.75 20.91
N GLN A 292 6.58 -9.44 21.01
CA GLN A 292 7.62 -10.03 20.17
C GLN A 292 7.82 -11.54 20.40
N GLN A 293 7.85 -12.00 21.65
CA GLN A 293 8.07 -13.42 22.00
C GLN A 293 7.00 -14.37 21.43
N PRO A 294 5.68 -14.10 21.59
CA PRO A 294 4.67 -14.94 20.96
C PRO A 294 4.68 -14.79 19.44
N TYR A 295 5.03 -13.62 18.88
CA TYR A 295 5.12 -13.46 17.43
C TYR A 295 6.27 -14.27 16.82
N GLN A 296 7.46 -14.24 17.43
CA GLN A 296 8.59 -15.10 17.06
C GLN A 296 8.21 -16.60 17.09
N THR A 297 7.47 -17.01 18.13
CA THR A 297 6.99 -18.39 18.27
C THR A 297 6.04 -18.79 17.13
N PHE A 298 5.16 -17.87 16.70
CA PHE A 298 4.30 -18.05 15.55
C PHE A 298 5.08 -18.09 14.22
N VAL A 299 6.00 -17.16 13.98
CA VAL A 299 6.83 -17.13 12.76
C VAL A 299 7.65 -18.41 12.61
N GLN A 300 8.21 -18.94 13.70
CA GLN A 300 8.89 -20.24 13.69
C GLN A 300 7.94 -21.39 13.31
N ALA A 301 6.71 -21.39 13.82
CA ALA A 301 5.72 -22.42 13.51
C ALA A 301 5.21 -22.33 12.06
N LEU A 302 5.04 -21.12 11.52
CA LEU A 302 4.72 -20.85 10.13
C LEU A 302 5.82 -21.38 9.19
N ALA A 303 7.07 -21.04 9.47
CA ALA A 303 8.21 -21.49 8.67
C ALA A 303 8.41 -23.01 8.72
N ASN A 304 8.25 -23.63 9.91
CA ASN A 304 8.30 -25.08 10.07
C ASN A 304 7.30 -25.83 9.18
N ARG A 305 6.20 -25.18 8.77
CA ARG A 305 5.20 -25.75 7.88
C ARG A 305 5.44 -25.40 6.40
N TYR A 306 5.74 -24.13 6.10
CA TYR A 306 5.63 -23.61 4.73
C TYR A 306 6.95 -23.24 4.03
N LYS A 307 8.10 -23.17 4.72
CA LYS A 307 9.35 -22.70 4.09
C LYS A 307 9.86 -23.57 2.93
N ASN A 308 9.43 -24.83 2.90
CA ASN A 308 9.74 -25.82 1.87
C ASN A 308 8.48 -26.29 1.09
N ASP A 309 7.32 -25.63 1.26
CA ASP A 309 6.13 -25.93 0.45
C ASP A 309 6.30 -25.28 -0.93
N SER A 310 6.14 -26.06 -2.00
CA SER A 310 6.32 -25.59 -3.38
C SER A 310 5.12 -24.80 -3.92
N ARG A 311 3.98 -24.82 -3.22
CA ARG A 311 2.76 -24.05 -3.57
C ARG A 311 2.83 -22.62 -3.06
N VAL A 312 3.67 -22.35 -2.08
CA VAL A 312 3.95 -21.02 -1.55
C VAL A 312 5.07 -20.40 -2.38
N GLU A 313 4.82 -19.25 -3.00
CA GLU A 313 5.86 -18.52 -3.72
C GLU A 313 6.70 -17.68 -2.76
N PHE A 314 6.04 -16.74 -2.07
CA PHE A 314 6.68 -15.80 -1.17
C PHE A 314 5.90 -15.62 0.14
N ILE A 315 6.62 -15.11 1.16
CA ILE A 315 6.07 -14.73 2.46
C ILE A 315 6.27 -13.22 2.65
N GLY A 316 5.19 -12.45 2.69
CA GLY A 316 5.20 -11.07 3.17
C GLY A 316 5.40 -11.05 4.69
N ILE A 317 6.42 -10.32 5.15
CA ILE A 317 6.68 -10.09 6.56
C ILE A 317 5.53 -9.25 7.14
N GLY A 318 4.75 -9.85 8.03
CA GLY A 318 3.78 -9.10 8.81
C GLY A 318 4.48 -8.19 9.81
N THR A 319 4.49 -6.89 9.54
CA THR A 319 5.05 -5.89 10.44
C THR A 319 3.94 -5.26 11.28
N GLY A 320 3.62 -3.97 11.11
CA GLY A 320 2.67 -3.21 11.91
C GLY A 320 1.22 -3.30 11.42
N ILE A 321 0.55 -2.15 11.31
CA ILE A 321 -0.83 -2.10 10.78
C ILE A 321 -0.84 -2.58 9.32
N TRP A 322 -1.84 -3.40 8.98
CA TRP A 322 -2.00 -4.04 7.66
C TRP A 322 -0.81 -4.95 7.25
N GLY A 323 0.12 -5.21 8.17
CA GLY A 323 1.38 -5.91 7.91
C GLY A 323 2.50 -5.02 7.37
N GLU A 324 2.30 -3.70 7.28
CA GLU A 324 3.22 -2.72 6.70
C GLU A 324 4.22 -2.17 7.73
N THR A 325 5.25 -1.47 7.27
CA THR A 325 6.29 -0.86 8.14
C THR A 325 5.86 0.42 8.86
N ARG A 326 4.58 0.49 9.29
CA ARG A 326 4.01 1.55 10.13
C ARG A 326 3.26 0.94 11.33
N ALA A 327 3.49 1.49 12.52
CA ALA A 327 2.94 1.01 13.79
C ALA A 327 1.51 1.49 14.06
N THR A 328 1.15 2.72 13.67
CA THR A 328 -0.19 3.32 13.89
C THR A 328 -0.54 4.33 12.82
N ASP A 329 -1.82 4.68 12.68
CA ASP A 329 -2.24 5.83 11.86
C ASP A 329 -1.59 7.14 12.34
N GLU A 330 -1.44 8.12 11.46
CA GLU A 330 -0.78 9.43 11.74
C GLU A 330 -1.40 10.19 12.91
N VAL A 331 -2.72 10.10 13.07
CA VAL A 331 -3.43 10.71 14.20
C VAL A 331 -2.98 10.17 15.56
N ASP A 332 -2.35 8.99 15.61
CA ASP A 332 -1.79 8.38 16.82
C ASP A 332 -0.29 8.63 17.02
N ASP A 333 0.40 9.32 16.10
CA ASP A 333 1.84 9.57 16.22
C ASP A 333 2.22 10.27 17.54
N PRO A 334 1.52 11.32 18.02
CA PRO A 334 1.82 11.93 19.31
C PRO A 334 1.63 10.97 20.50
N ALA A 335 0.68 10.04 20.40
CA ALA A 335 0.43 9.04 21.45
C ALA A 335 1.48 7.92 21.44
N SER A 336 1.94 7.50 20.26
CA SER A 336 3.04 6.54 20.12
C SER A 336 4.36 7.09 20.67
N GLN A 337 4.65 8.37 20.40
CA GLN A 337 5.80 9.09 20.94
C GLN A 337 5.72 9.22 22.46
N ALA A 338 4.55 9.56 23.00
CA ALA A 338 4.30 9.57 24.45
C ALA A 338 4.43 8.18 25.11
N ALA A 339 4.18 7.10 24.35
CA ALA A 339 4.42 5.72 24.77
C ALA A 339 5.89 5.25 24.61
N GLY A 340 6.77 6.13 24.12
CA GLY A 340 8.21 5.91 23.98
C GLY A 340 8.70 5.54 22.57
N LEU A 341 7.82 5.48 21.56
CA LEU A 341 8.21 5.19 20.18
C LEU A 341 8.99 6.37 19.59
N ASN A 342 10.11 6.06 18.94
CA ASN A 342 10.92 6.97 18.15
C ASN A 342 11.50 6.20 16.97
N SER A 343 12.09 6.89 15.99
CA SER A 343 12.59 6.29 14.75
C SER A 343 13.60 5.15 14.99
N ASP A 344 14.56 5.33 15.89
CA ASP A 344 15.59 4.31 16.17
C ASP A 344 14.98 3.05 16.82
N LEU A 345 13.99 3.23 17.72
CA LEU A 345 13.22 2.14 18.30
C LEU A 345 12.34 1.46 17.24
N TRP A 346 11.76 2.21 16.31
CA TRP A 346 10.95 1.63 15.23
C TRP A 346 11.80 0.81 14.26
N ILE A 347 12.90 1.38 13.76
CA ILE A 347 13.87 0.70 12.88
C ILE A 347 14.37 -0.60 13.54
N SER A 348 14.78 -0.54 14.81
CA SER A 348 15.24 -1.74 15.53
C SER A 348 14.11 -2.77 15.76
N THR A 349 12.85 -2.35 15.89
CA THR A 349 11.69 -3.24 15.99
C THR A 349 11.39 -3.94 14.67
N VAL A 350 11.41 -3.22 13.54
CA VAL A 350 11.26 -3.80 12.20
C VAL A 350 12.40 -4.78 11.93
N ASN A 351 13.66 -4.40 12.20
CA ASN A 351 14.82 -5.26 12.00
C ASN A 351 14.75 -6.55 12.85
N GLN A 352 14.29 -6.46 14.11
CA GLN A 352 14.07 -7.63 14.96
C GLN A 352 12.97 -8.54 14.40
N ILE A 353 11.88 -8.01 13.87
CA ILE A 353 10.82 -8.80 13.20
C ILE A 353 11.39 -9.47 11.95
N THR A 354 12.16 -8.75 11.12
CA THR A 354 12.85 -9.29 9.95
C THR A 354 13.80 -10.44 10.33
N ASP A 355 14.57 -10.30 11.41
CA ASP A 355 15.43 -11.37 11.95
C ASP A 355 14.63 -12.62 12.38
N MET A 356 13.40 -12.48 12.88
CA MET A 356 12.53 -13.64 13.18
C MET A 356 12.22 -14.44 11.92
N TYR A 357 11.89 -13.76 10.81
CA TYR A 357 11.63 -14.42 9.54
C TYR A 357 12.91 -15.02 8.94
N ILE A 358 14.03 -14.30 8.94
CA ILE A 358 15.34 -14.81 8.48
C ILE A 358 15.70 -16.09 9.24
N SER A 359 15.66 -16.05 10.59
CA SER A 359 16.00 -17.19 11.44
C SER A 359 15.08 -18.40 11.22
N ALA A 360 13.81 -18.18 10.88
CA ALA A 360 12.83 -19.25 10.73
C ALA A 360 12.85 -19.87 9.32
N PHE A 361 12.91 -19.04 8.28
CA PHE A 361 12.87 -19.42 6.86
C PHE A 361 14.24 -19.79 6.26
N SER A 362 15.34 -19.57 6.99
CA SER A 362 16.65 -20.04 6.55
C SER A 362 16.86 -21.55 6.72
N GLN A 363 17.76 -22.10 5.90
CA GLN A 363 18.39 -23.41 6.05
C GLN A 363 19.86 -23.27 5.65
N ALA A 364 20.79 -23.82 6.45
CA ALA A 364 22.24 -23.68 6.23
C ALA A 364 22.76 -22.23 6.07
N GLY A 365 22.05 -21.24 6.65
CA GLY A 365 22.41 -19.82 6.58
C GLY A 365 21.90 -19.06 5.35
N GLN A 366 21.04 -19.68 4.53
CA GLN A 366 20.41 -19.06 3.36
C GLN A 366 18.89 -19.22 3.42
N LEU A 367 18.14 -18.26 2.89
CA LEU A 367 16.67 -18.34 2.79
C LEU A 367 16.25 -19.43 1.80
N THR A 368 15.26 -20.26 2.15
CA THR A 368 14.72 -21.30 1.24
C THR A 368 13.47 -20.86 0.47
N LYS A 369 13.07 -19.60 0.66
CA LYS A 369 11.81 -19.03 0.17
C LYS A 369 11.99 -17.52 0.04
N SER A 370 11.40 -16.91 -0.98
CA SER A 370 11.30 -15.45 -1.07
C SER A 370 10.57 -14.91 0.15
N VAL A 371 11.24 -14.11 0.97
CA VAL A 371 10.62 -13.38 2.09
C VAL A 371 10.67 -11.91 1.72
N LEU A 372 9.53 -11.22 1.78
CA LEU A 372 9.39 -9.83 1.32
C LEU A 372 9.08 -8.90 2.50
N LEU A 373 9.88 -7.86 2.70
CA LEU A 373 9.54 -6.76 3.62
C LEU A 373 8.58 -5.80 2.92
N GLN A 374 7.41 -5.55 3.50
CA GLN A 374 6.45 -4.54 3.03
C GLN A 374 6.94 -3.15 3.48
N MET A 375 7.83 -2.55 2.68
CA MET A 375 8.73 -1.46 3.05
C MET A 375 8.11 -0.05 3.12
N ALA A 376 6.81 0.07 2.86
CA ALA A 376 6.09 1.34 2.97
C ALA A 376 4.75 1.14 3.70
N PRO A 377 4.25 2.17 4.40
CA PRO A 377 4.89 3.48 4.63
C PRO A 377 5.96 3.45 5.75
N PHE A 378 6.48 4.62 6.14
CA PHE A 378 7.29 4.83 7.34
C PHE A 378 6.41 5.31 8.52
N GLN A 379 6.96 5.41 9.74
CA GLN A 379 6.24 5.92 10.91
C GLN A 379 6.36 7.44 11.04
N PHE A 380 7.56 7.98 11.25
CA PHE A 380 7.74 9.42 11.48
C PHE A 380 8.57 10.12 10.40
N VAL A 381 9.65 9.49 9.92
CA VAL A 381 10.56 10.10 8.94
C VAL A 381 11.01 9.10 7.86
N PRO A 382 11.23 9.54 6.60
CA PRO A 382 11.57 8.64 5.50
C PRO A 382 12.81 7.75 5.74
N ARG A 383 13.82 8.24 6.47
CA ARG A 383 15.03 7.49 6.85
C ARG A 383 14.74 6.14 7.50
N GLU A 384 13.61 5.98 8.20
CA GLU A 384 13.21 4.68 8.75
C GLU A 384 13.13 3.62 7.65
N ARG A 385 12.45 3.96 6.54
CA ARG A 385 12.33 3.10 5.35
C ARG A 385 13.66 2.77 4.71
N LYS A 386 14.56 3.75 4.62
CA LYS A 386 15.92 3.52 4.14
C LYS A 386 16.65 2.48 5.00
N GLU A 387 16.66 2.67 6.31
CA GLU A 387 17.46 1.86 7.22
C GLU A 387 16.95 0.42 7.34
N PHE A 388 15.64 0.20 7.53
CA PHE A 388 15.11 -1.17 7.64
C PHE A 388 15.13 -1.93 6.30
N SER A 389 14.98 -1.24 5.17
CA SER A 389 15.04 -1.89 3.85
C SER A 389 16.47 -2.27 3.47
N THR A 390 17.44 -1.40 3.77
CA THR A 390 18.86 -1.72 3.63
C THR A 390 19.23 -2.93 4.50
N TYR A 391 18.82 -2.93 5.78
CA TYR A 391 19.07 -4.03 6.70
C TYR A 391 18.51 -5.38 6.18
N ALA A 392 17.29 -5.36 5.63
CA ALA A 392 16.63 -6.53 5.06
C ALA A 392 17.33 -7.05 3.80
N ALA A 393 17.60 -6.17 2.82
CA ALA A 393 18.19 -6.55 1.54
C ALA A 393 19.62 -7.10 1.67
N GLU A 394 20.45 -6.51 2.54
CA GLU A 394 21.78 -7.03 2.90
C GLU A 394 21.77 -8.47 3.46
N ARG A 395 20.59 -8.99 3.83
CA ARG A 395 20.37 -10.33 4.40
C ARG A 395 19.53 -11.23 3.49
N GLY A 396 19.33 -10.84 2.23
CA GLY A 396 18.59 -11.62 1.23
C GLY A 396 17.07 -11.50 1.32
N VAL A 397 16.54 -10.63 2.18
CA VAL A 397 15.09 -10.38 2.25
C VAL A 397 14.71 -9.43 1.12
N GLY A 398 13.78 -9.89 0.28
CA GLY A 398 13.24 -9.12 -0.83
C GLY A 398 12.46 -7.89 -0.37
N LEU A 399 12.33 -6.93 -1.28
CA LEU A 399 11.81 -5.61 -1.00
C LEU A 399 10.48 -5.43 -1.71
N SER A 400 9.40 -5.22 -0.96
CA SER A 400 8.09 -4.98 -1.54
C SER A 400 7.50 -3.63 -1.15
N LEU A 401 7.26 -2.77 -2.14
CA LEU A 401 6.65 -1.46 -1.93
C LEU A 401 5.14 -1.52 -2.16
N ASN A 402 4.39 -1.03 -1.18
CA ASN A 402 2.94 -0.91 -1.26
C ASN A 402 2.56 0.39 -1.99
N GLY A 403 2.70 0.40 -3.32
CA GLY A 403 2.40 1.56 -4.17
C GLY A 403 3.18 1.60 -5.47
N LEU A 404 2.65 0.97 -6.53
CA LEU A 404 3.10 1.13 -7.91
C LEU A 404 2.11 2.00 -8.70
N PHE A 405 2.64 3.12 -9.16
CA PHE A 405 1.98 4.13 -9.99
C PHE A 405 2.75 4.28 -11.30
N ALA A 406 2.16 4.93 -12.30
CA ALA A 406 2.87 5.29 -13.52
C ALA A 406 3.98 6.35 -13.25
N ASP A 407 3.70 7.33 -12.38
CA ASP A 407 4.65 8.35 -11.92
C ASP A 407 4.43 8.62 -10.42
N THR A 408 5.47 8.98 -9.66
CA THR A 408 5.34 9.19 -8.20
C THR A 408 6.33 10.23 -7.65
N ASN A 409 5.93 10.88 -6.54
CA ASN A 409 6.69 11.93 -5.86
C ASN A 409 7.58 11.33 -4.77
N VAL A 410 8.70 12.01 -4.48
CA VAL A 410 9.72 11.53 -3.55
C VAL A 410 10.16 10.09 -3.89
N ALA A 411 10.24 9.79 -5.19
CA ALA A 411 10.61 8.48 -5.71
C ALA A 411 12.10 8.21 -5.48
N LEU A 412 12.96 9.16 -5.85
CA LEU A 412 14.42 9.07 -5.77
C LEU A 412 14.96 10.28 -5.02
N ALA A 413 15.28 10.11 -3.73
CA ALA A 413 15.65 11.19 -2.82
C ALA A 413 17.14 11.17 -2.42
N CYS A 414 17.99 10.47 -3.15
CA CYS A 414 19.43 10.71 -3.06
C CYS A 414 19.76 12.18 -3.36
N ASP A 415 20.76 12.71 -2.66
CA ASP A 415 21.15 14.13 -2.60
C ASP A 415 20.11 15.07 -1.95
N ARG A 416 18.97 14.56 -1.42
CA ARG A 416 18.06 15.37 -0.60
C ARG A 416 18.73 15.81 0.71
N PRO A 417 18.78 17.12 1.03
CA PRO A 417 19.42 17.59 2.25
C PRO A 417 18.76 17.04 3.52
N GLY A 418 19.59 16.63 4.48
CA GLY A 418 19.17 16.12 5.78
C GLY A 418 19.32 14.60 5.90
N VAL A 419 19.75 14.14 7.08
CA VAL A 419 19.97 12.71 7.37
C VAL A 419 18.68 11.89 7.31
N ASP A 420 17.54 12.54 7.52
CA ASP A 420 16.21 11.91 7.54
C ASP A 420 15.61 11.70 6.13
N TYR A 421 16.26 12.24 5.09
CA TYR A 421 15.72 12.33 3.74
C TYR A 421 16.66 11.83 2.64
N ASN A 422 17.99 11.95 2.83
CA ASN A 422 18.97 11.57 1.80
C ASN A 422 18.92 10.06 1.48
N CYS A 423 18.62 9.72 0.23
CA CYS A 423 18.38 8.36 -0.27
C CYS A 423 17.29 7.61 0.53
N ALA A 424 16.19 8.29 0.87
CA ALA A 424 15.06 7.73 1.62
C ALA A 424 13.71 7.84 0.88
N GLY A 425 13.77 8.09 -0.42
CA GLY A 425 12.63 8.07 -1.34
C GLY A 425 12.09 6.66 -1.55
N SER A 426 10.89 6.58 -2.12
CA SER A 426 10.12 5.33 -2.22
C SER A 426 10.78 4.25 -3.07
N TYR A 427 11.63 4.61 -4.03
CA TYR A 427 12.34 3.69 -4.92
C TYR A 427 13.85 3.60 -4.67
N ASP A 428 14.46 4.44 -3.81
CA ASP A 428 15.92 4.50 -3.63
C ASP A 428 16.51 3.11 -3.28
N GLN A 429 15.91 2.41 -2.30
CA GLN A 429 16.37 1.07 -1.89
C GLN A 429 15.98 -0.02 -2.89
N ILE A 430 14.92 0.15 -3.67
CA ILE A 430 14.59 -0.79 -4.74
C ILE A 430 15.68 -0.72 -5.81
N VAL A 431 15.98 0.48 -6.32
CA VAL A 431 17.03 0.69 -7.33
C VAL A 431 18.41 0.26 -6.82
N GLN A 432 18.69 0.41 -5.53
CA GLN A 432 19.95 -0.03 -4.92
C GLN A 432 20.11 -1.57 -4.86
N PHE A 433 19.01 -2.33 -4.73
CA PHE A 433 19.04 -3.76 -4.40
C PHE A 433 18.32 -4.68 -5.39
N ASN A 434 17.76 -4.15 -6.49
CA ASN A 434 17.00 -4.91 -7.50
C ASN A 434 17.79 -5.95 -8.32
N SER A 435 19.11 -6.00 -8.17
CA SER A 435 19.99 -7.05 -8.71
C SER A 435 20.47 -8.05 -7.65
N GLN A 436 20.00 -7.92 -6.39
CA GLN A 436 20.48 -8.68 -5.24
C GLN A 436 19.39 -9.46 -4.51
N VAL A 437 18.15 -8.93 -4.48
CA VAL A 437 17.01 -9.54 -3.78
C VAL A 437 15.71 -9.36 -4.56
N PRO A 438 14.71 -10.24 -4.38
CA PRO A 438 13.46 -10.14 -5.13
C PRO A 438 12.70 -8.83 -4.88
N ILE A 439 12.18 -8.21 -5.94
CA ILE A 439 11.44 -6.96 -5.91
C ILE A 439 9.95 -7.20 -6.11
N GLY A 440 9.14 -6.69 -5.16
CA GLY A 440 7.69 -6.72 -5.24
C GLY A 440 7.09 -5.33 -5.30
N PHE A 441 5.99 -5.18 -6.02
CA PHE A 441 5.14 -4.00 -5.99
C PHE A 441 3.72 -4.39 -5.66
N GLU A 442 3.03 -3.62 -4.82
CA GLU A 442 1.58 -3.68 -4.72
C GLU A 442 0.95 -2.52 -5.50
N THR A 443 -0.15 -2.80 -6.17
CA THR A 443 -0.98 -1.80 -6.83
C THR A 443 -2.45 -2.16 -6.66
N TYR A 444 -3.30 -1.14 -6.74
CA TYR A 444 -4.74 -1.22 -6.57
C TYR A 444 -5.43 -0.65 -7.80
N GLY A 445 -6.70 -1.00 -8.00
CA GLY A 445 -7.50 -0.43 -9.08
C GLY A 445 -7.37 1.11 -9.11
N TYR A 446 -7.60 1.79 -7.99
CA TYR A 446 -7.54 3.26 -7.98
C TYR A 446 -6.16 3.85 -8.35
N MET A 447 -5.04 3.11 -8.19
CA MET A 447 -3.67 3.59 -8.48
C MET A 447 -3.31 3.58 -9.96
N LEU A 448 -3.86 2.64 -10.73
CA LEU A 448 -3.64 2.50 -12.19
C LEU A 448 -5.00 2.46 -12.93
N PRO A 449 -5.80 3.55 -12.88
CA PRO A 449 -7.21 3.53 -13.30
C PRO A 449 -7.44 3.27 -14.79
N THR A 450 -6.64 3.87 -15.67
CA THR A 450 -6.78 3.70 -17.14
C THR A 450 -5.77 2.70 -17.71
N LYS A 451 -6.01 2.25 -18.95
CA LYS A 451 -5.03 1.50 -19.76
C LYS A 451 -3.68 2.21 -19.83
N THR A 452 -3.68 3.54 -19.97
CA THR A 452 -2.47 4.34 -20.08
C THR A 452 -1.64 4.25 -18.81
N GLU A 453 -2.24 4.53 -17.65
CA GLU A 453 -1.52 4.40 -16.38
C GLU A 453 -1.10 2.96 -16.12
N PHE A 454 -1.92 1.97 -16.48
CA PHE A 454 -1.56 0.57 -16.34
C PHE A 454 -0.31 0.22 -17.16
N LEU A 455 -0.25 0.57 -18.45
CA LEU A 455 0.95 0.40 -19.29
C LEU A 455 2.19 1.05 -18.66
N TRP A 456 2.07 2.33 -18.25
CA TRP A 456 3.20 3.08 -17.70
C TRP A 456 3.60 2.61 -16.29
N GLY A 457 2.66 2.09 -15.50
CA GLY A 457 2.92 1.43 -14.22
C GLY A 457 3.65 0.10 -14.40
N LEU A 458 3.28 -0.71 -15.40
CA LEU A 458 4.02 -1.93 -15.75
C LEU A 458 5.46 -1.62 -16.19
N LEU A 459 5.64 -0.62 -17.07
CA LEU A 459 6.96 -0.12 -17.46
C LEU A 459 7.78 0.35 -16.25
N ASN A 460 7.17 1.10 -15.33
CA ASN A 460 7.80 1.57 -14.08
C ASN A 460 8.25 0.39 -13.20
N GLY A 461 7.42 -0.64 -13.04
CA GLY A 461 7.77 -1.84 -12.27
C GLY A 461 8.92 -2.64 -12.89
N MET A 462 8.90 -2.83 -14.22
CA MET A 462 9.95 -3.58 -14.92
C MET A 462 11.29 -2.83 -14.95
N ASP A 463 11.30 -1.50 -15.12
CA ASP A 463 12.49 -0.65 -14.93
C ASP A 463 13.19 -0.89 -13.57
N LYS A 464 12.42 -1.30 -12.55
CA LYS A 464 12.89 -1.61 -11.19
C LYS A 464 13.17 -3.10 -10.97
N LYS A 465 13.10 -3.91 -12.02
CA LYS A 465 13.30 -5.37 -12.01
C LYS A 465 12.32 -6.09 -11.09
N ALA A 466 11.04 -5.72 -11.16
CA ALA A 466 9.98 -6.39 -10.43
C ALA A 466 9.93 -7.91 -10.76
N ASP A 467 9.92 -8.74 -9.73
CA ASP A 467 9.58 -10.17 -9.79
C ASP A 467 8.09 -10.39 -9.55
N TYR A 468 7.48 -9.56 -8.69
CA TYR A 468 6.12 -9.77 -8.21
C TYR A 468 5.28 -8.49 -8.33
N ILE A 469 4.28 -8.51 -9.21
CA ILE A 469 3.25 -7.44 -9.25
C ILE A 469 2.02 -7.96 -8.51
N ARG A 470 1.86 -7.50 -7.27
CA ARG A 470 0.74 -7.79 -6.37
C ARG A 470 -0.42 -6.85 -6.69
N MET A 471 -1.60 -7.39 -6.95
CA MET A 471 -2.76 -6.64 -7.43
C MET A 471 -3.98 -6.88 -6.55
N SER A 472 -4.65 -5.81 -6.11
CA SER A 472 -5.95 -5.88 -5.42
C SER A 472 -7.00 -5.00 -6.11
N GLU A 473 -8.28 -5.35 -5.97
CA GLU A 473 -9.41 -4.54 -6.48
C GLU A 473 -9.45 -4.36 -8.02
N PHE A 474 -8.80 -5.24 -8.78
CA PHE A 474 -8.81 -5.22 -10.27
C PHE A 474 -9.93 -6.07 -10.90
N GLY A 475 -10.86 -6.60 -10.11
CA GLY A 475 -11.91 -7.53 -10.58
C GLY A 475 -12.71 -6.99 -11.77
N GLU A 476 -13.24 -5.77 -11.64
CA GLU A 476 -14.06 -5.09 -12.66
C GLU A 476 -13.26 -4.70 -13.92
N ARG A 477 -11.92 -4.73 -13.86
CA ARG A 477 -11.05 -4.33 -14.98
C ARG A 477 -10.42 -5.46 -15.72
N LEU A 478 -10.05 -6.54 -15.03
CA LEU A 478 -9.55 -7.75 -15.66
C LEU A 478 -10.68 -8.65 -16.14
N VAL A 479 -11.86 -8.56 -15.52
CA VAL A 479 -13.03 -9.41 -15.82
C VAL A 479 -14.20 -8.53 -16.30
N LEU A 480 -14.58 -8.70 -17.56
CA LEU A 480 -15.76 -8.07 -18.15
C LEU A 480 -17.06 -8.70 -17.60
N PRO A 481 -18.20 -7.98 -17.68
CA PRO A 481 -19.52 -8.55 -17.39
C PRO A 481 -19.75 -9.88 -18.12
N GLY A 482 -20.07 -10.93 -17.37
CA GLY A 482 -20.19 -12.30 -17.88
C GLY A 482 -18.95 -13.19 -17.70
N GLY A 483 -17.85 -12.66 -17.15
CA GLY A 483 -16.68 -13.47 -16.75
C GLY A 483 -15.57 -13.58 -17.78
N ALA A 484 -15.64 -12.85 -18.90
CA ALA A 484 -14.62 -12.87 -19.94
C ALA A 484 -13.41 -11.98 -19.57
N PRO A 485 -12.18 -12.31 -20.00
CA PRO A 485 -11.02 -11.42 -19.84
C PRO A 485 -11.23 -10.08 -20.55
N ASN A 486 -10.86 -8.98 -19.89
CA ASN A 486 -10.71 -7.71 -20.57
C ASN A 486 -9.34 -7.67 -21.26
N THR A 487 -9.35 -7.86 -22.59
CA THR A 487 -8.14 -7.89 -23.42
C THR A 487 -7.35 -6.59 -23.40
N GLU A 488 -7.94 -5.46 -22.99
CA GLU A 488 -7.24 -4.18 -22.87
C GLU A 488 -6.12 -4.22 -21.81
N PHE A 489 -6.39 -4.87 -20.68
CA PHE A 489 -5.44 -5.01 -19.57
C PHE A 489 -4.71 -6.35 -19.59
N THR A 490 -5.41 -7.45 -19.90
CA THR A 490 -4.80 -8.79 -19.90
C THR A 490 -3.74 -8.96 -20.98
N SER A 491 -3.87 -8.32 -22.16
CA SER A 491 -2.79 -8.33 -23.17
C SER A 491 -1.54 -7.56 -22.72
N LEU A 492 -1.69 -6.52 -21.87
CA LEU A 492 -0.57 -5.78 -21.29
C LEU A 492 0.13 -6.61 -20.20
N MET A 493 -0.61 -7.42 -19.44
CA MET A 493 -0.04 -8.40 -18.52
C MET A 493 0.71 -9.50 -19.28
N ASP A 494 0.13 -10.03 -20.36
CA ASP A 494 0.76 -11.04 -21.22
C ASP A 494 2.09 -10.53 -21.81
N TRP A 495 2.08 -9.28 -22.27
CA TRP A 495 3.27 -8.57 -22.73
C TRP A 495 4.31 -8.45 -21.60
N ALA A 496 3.95 -7.88 -20.44
CA ALA A 496 4.88 -7.65 -19.33
C ALA A 496 5.45 -8.93 -18.69
N ASN A 497 4.69 -10.04 -18.68
CA ASN A 497 5.14 -11.34 -18.19
C ASN A 497 6.38 -11.89 -18.92
N GLN A 498 6.75 -11.33 -20.08
CA GLN A 498 8.00 -11.68 -20.77
C GLN A 498 9.25 -11.16 -20.05
N TRP A 499 9.16 -10.10 -19.25
CA TRP A 499 10.30 -9.43 -18.58
C TRP A 499 10.21 -9.42 -17.04
N ILE A 500 9.06 -9.72 -16.44
CA ILE A 500 8.92 -9.81 -14.98
C ILE A 500 9.76 -10.96 -14.43
N GLY A 501 10.59 -10.68 -13.43
CA GLY A 501 11.54 -11.62 -12.81
C GLY A 501 12.59 -12.17 -13.78
N LYS A 502 13.03 -11.34 -14.74
CA LYS A 502 14.11 -11.65 -15.68
C LYS A 502 15.39 -10.92 -15.34
N ASP A 503 16.52 -11.55 -15.63
CA ASP A 503 17.86 -10.97 -15.57
C ASP A 503 18.52 -10.90 -16.96
N LEU A 504 19.78 -10.43 -17.02
CA LEU A 504 20.54 -10.28 -18.26
C LEU A 504 20.79 -11.60 -19.02
N THR A 505 20.75 -12.74 -18.31
CA THR A 505 21.02 -14.08 -18.85
C THR A 505 19.77 -14.71 -19.49
N ASP A 506 18.58 -14.40 -18.97
CA ASP A 506 17.33 -15.06 -19.38
C ASP A 506 16.24 -14.13 -19.94
N THR A 507 16.47 -12.82 -19.96
CA THR A 507 15.56 -11.85 -20.60
C THR A 507 15.44 -12.08 -22.12
N PRO A 508 14.22 -12.07 -22.69
CA PRO A 508 14.03 -12.24 -24.13
C PRO A 508 14.52 -11.04 -24.96
N SER A 509 14.58 -9.86 -24.35
CA SER A 509 15.03 -8.61 -24.97
C SER A 509 15.38 -7.54 -23.93
N VAL A 510 15.98 -6.45 -24.40
CA VAL A 510 16.28 -5.25 -23.59
C VAL A 510 15.60 -4.04 -24.26
N TRP A 511 15.08 -3.09 -23.47
CA TRP A 511 14.24 -2.01 -24.01
C TRP A 511 14.33 -0.70 -23.25
N VAL A 512 13.86 0.39 -23.88
CA VAL A 512 13.71 1.71 -23.27
C VAL A 512 12.38 2.34 -23.70
N ALA A 513 11.61 2.82 -22.73
CA ALA A 513 10.42 3.63 -22.94
C ALA A 513 10.75 5.12 -22.74
N MET A 514 10.45 5.91 -23.76
CA MET A 514 10.80 7.32 -23.88
C MET A 514 9.88 8.18 -23.03
N ARG A 515 10.39 8.64 -21.89
CA ARG A 515 9.60 9.25 -20.82
C ARG A 515 10.43 10.31 -20.12
N ASP A 516 9.74 11.31 -19.61
CA ASP A 516 10.26 12.23 -18.59
C ASP A 516 9.25 12.25 -17.44
N HIS A 517 9.67 12.72 -16.27
CA HIS A 517 8.79 12.81 -15.12
C HIS A 517 7.57 13.67 -15.41
N ARG A 518 6.39 13.10 -15.18
CA ARG A 518 5.15 13.85 -15.13
C ARG A 518 4.80 14.11 -13.67
N ASN A 519 4.59 15.38 -13.31
CA ASN A 519 4.21 15.76 -11.95
C ASN A 519 2.96 14.96 -11.55
N PRO A 520 3.00 14.06 -10.55
CA PRO A 520 1.97 13.06 -10.34
C PRO A 520 0.66 13.73 -9.95
N PHE A 521 -0.37 13.41 -10.71
CA PHE A 521 -1.72 13.86 -10.44
C PHE A 521 -2.45 12.87 -9.51
N ARG A 522 -3.69 13.20 -9.13
CA ARG A 522 -4.56 12.24 -8.45
C ARG A 522 -4.86 11.06 -9.36
N TYR A 523 -4.40 9.89 -8.95
CA TYR A 523 -4.86 8.62 -9.47
C TYR A 523 -5.54 7.91 -8.28
N GLY A 524 -6.81 8.28 -8.04
CA GLY A 524 -7.64 7.82 -6.90
C GLY A 524 -8.60 8.88 -6.31
N GLU A 525 -9.66 8.42 -5.62
CA GLU A 525 -10.88 9.19 -5.31
C GLU A 525 -10.84 10.14 -4.09
N THR A 526 -9.74 10.23 -3.32
CA THR A 526 -9.77 10.73 -1.92
C THR A 526 -9.54 12.24 -1.68
N GLY A 527 -9.52 13.08 -2.73
CA GLY A 527 -9.82 14.51 -2.55
C GLY A 527 -8.68 15.47 -2.17
N ASP A 528 -7.45 15.02 -1.92
CA ASP A 528 -6.27 15.89 -1.75
C ASP A 528 -5.31 15.79 -2.95
N VAL A 529 -4.55 16.85 -3.24
CA VAL A 529 -3.56 16.87 -4.34
C VAL A 529 -2.24 17.40 -3.82
N GLU A 530 -1.15 16.65 -4.03
CA GLU A 530 0.20 17.17 -3.83
C GLU A 530 0.90 17.34 -5.19
N TYR A 531 0.75 18.53 -5.79
CA TYR A 531 1.45 18.93 -7.02
C TYR A 531 2.93 19.27 -6.75
N THR A 532 3.67 18.38 -6.08
CA THR A 532 5.04 18.61 -5.62
C THR A 532 6.03 17.76 -6.41
N SER A 533 6.70 18.34 -7.41
CA SER A 533 7.82 17.69 -8.11
C SER A 533 9.08 17.61 -7.23
N GLU A 534 8.92 17.16 -5.99
CA GLU A 534 9.96 16.95 -5.01
C GLU A 534 10.58 15.56 -5.23
N TYR A 535 11.88 15.54 -5.56
CA TYR A 535 12.66 14.31 -5.77
C TYR A 535 11.95 13.21 -6.61
N PRO A 536 11.53 13.54 -7.84
CA PRO A 536 10.82 12.61 -8.71
C PRO A 536 11.75 11.55 -9.31
N GLN A 537 11.18 10.51 -9.92
CA GLN A 537 11.97 9.65 -10.80
C GLN A 537 12.26 10.39 -12.10
N VAL A 538 13.53 10.64 -12.40
CA VAL A 538 14.00 11.33 -13.62
C VAL A 538 14.21 10.40 -14.81
N GLY A 539 14.18 10.95 -16.03
CA GLY A 539 14.56 10.24 -17.28
C GLY A 539 13.62 9.14 -17.75
N ASN A 540 14.06 8.36 -18.74
CA ASN A 540 13.31 7.24 -19.32
C ASN A 540 13.12 6.08 -18.34
N PHE A 541 12.19 5.17 -18.67
CA PHE A 541 12.16 3.83 -18.09
C PHE A 541 13.02 2.89 -18.94
N GLN A 542 13.93 2.14 -18.32
CA GLN A 542 15.07 1.47 -18.96
C GLN A 542 15.19 0.03 -18.47
N PHE A 543 15.29 -0.91 -19.40
CA PHE A 543 15.44 -2.33 -19.14
C PHE A 543 16.68 -2.85 -19.86
N TRP A 544 17.86 -2.44 -19.37
CA TRP A 544 19.18 -2.75 -19.95
C TRP A 544 19.42 -2.24 -21.38
N LEU A 545 18.59 -1.29 -21.82
CA LEU A 545 18.83 -0.44 -22.97
C LEU A 545 18.71 1.01 -22.49
N TYR A 546 19.67 1.84 -22.88
CA TYR A 546 19.86 3.19 -22.35
C TYR A 546 19.83 4.19 -23.50
N GLN A 547 18.88 5.12 -23.49
CA GLN A 547 18.94 6.28 -24.40
C GLN A 547 19.85 7.36 -23.79
N ARG A 548 20.71 7.94 -24.62
CA ARG A 548 21.87 8.75 -24.22
C ARG A 548 21.75 10.19 -24.73
N ASP A 549 21.07 11.04 -23.95
CA ASP A 549 21.00 12.49 -24.20
C ASP A 549 22.36 13.21 -24.08
N ASP A 550 23.34 12.57 -23.45
CA ASP A 550 24.71 13.05 -23.28
C ASP A 550 25.63 12.76 -24.48
N ALA A 551 25.19 11.91 -25.42
CA ALA A 551 25.95 11.61 -26.62
C ALA A 551 25.96 12.80 -27.62
N PRO A 552 27.02 12.95 -28.44
CA PRO A 552 27.15 14.07 -29.37
C PRO A 552 25.96 14.19 -30.31
N ASN A 553 25.35 15.39 -30.36
CA ASN A 553 24.20 15.70 -31.23
C ASN A 553 22.95 14.82 -31.00
N ALA A 554 22.83 14.19 -29.82
CA ALA A 554 21.79 13.20 -29.52
C ALA A 554 20.79 13.62 -28.43
N ARG A 555 20.79 14.90 -28.02
CA ARG A 555 19.87 15.41 -27.00
C ARG A 555 18.44 15.44 -27.53
N THR A 556 17.53 14.80 -26.79
CA THR A 556 16.10 14.76 -27.11
C THR A 556 15.28 15.81 -26.34
N VAL A 557 14.02 15.98 -26.74
CA VAL A 557 13.00 16.82 -26.07
C VAL A 557 11.78 15.94 -25.78
N PRO A 558 11.29 15.89 -24.51
CA PRO A 558 10.04 15.22 -24.18
C PRO A 558 8.82 16.08 -24.52
N GLU A 559 7.76 15.44 -24.98
CA GLU A 559 6.47 16.06 -25.33
C GLU A 559 5.30 15.20 -24.83
N THR A 560 4.11 15.79 -24.73
CA THR A 560 2.86 15.14 -24.28
C THR A 560 1.66 15.71 -25.03
N ASN A 561 0.65 14.89 -25.32
CA ASN A 561 -0.61 15.36 -25.91
C ASN A 561 -1.47 16.19 -24.92
N GLN A 562 -1.19 16.14 -23.60
CA GLN A 562 -2.08 16.75 -22.61
C GLN A 562 -1.73 18.22 -22.32
N ALA A 563 -2.69 19.13 -22.54
CA ALA A 563 -2.54 20.56 -22.27
C ALA A 563 -2.61 20.89 -20.77
N THR A 564 -3.51 20.23 -20.05
CA THR A 564 -3.70 20.38 -18.60
C THR A 564 -4.03 19.05 -17.96
N GLU A 565 -3.64 18.88 -16.71
CA GLU A 565 -4.07 17.78 -15.85
C GLU A 565 -4.55 18.37 -14.52
N GLY A 566 -5.72 17.94 -14.03
CA GLY A 566 -6.34 18.53 -12.84
C GLY A 566 -6.59 20.04 -12.88
N GLY A 567 -6.66 20.63 -14.08
CA GLY A 567 -6.79 22.07 -14.31
C GLY A 567 -5.47 22.86 -14.19
N GLN A 568 -4.33 22.20 -13.95
CA GLN A 568 -3.00 22.81 -14.02
C GLN A 568 -2.32 22.50 -15.37
N PRO A 569 -1.44 23.37 -15.90
CA PRO A 569 -0.63 23.05 -17.07
C PRO A 569 0.23 21.80 -16.84
N VAL A 570 0.31 20.91 -17.83
CA VAL A 570 1.20 19.73 -17.73
C VAL A 570 2.64 20.18 -17.93
N GLY A 571 3.42 20.10 -16.86
CA GLY A 571 4.87 20.22 -16.92
C GLY A 571 5.53 18.85 -16.96
N LEU A 572 6.54 18.68 -17.83
CA LEU A 572 7.45 17.54 -17.77
C LEU A 572 8.78 17.96 -17.14
N GLY A 573 9.30 17.14 -16.22
CA GLY A 573 10.46 17.45 -15.39
C GLY A 573 10.13 18.35 -14.18
N LEU A 574 11.13 19.09 -13.68
CA LEU A 574 11.00 19.92 -12.46
C LEU A 574 10.30 21.26 -12.74
N CYS A 575 8.99 21.23 -13.01
CA CYS A 575 8.22 22.41 -13.41
C CYS A 575 7.73 23.40 -12.33
N PRO A 576 7.59 23.05 -11.02
CA PRO A 576 7.15 24.01 -10.00
C PRO A 576 8.18 25.11 -9.69
N ALA A 577 7.69 26.34 -9.49
CA ALA A 577 8.53 27.43 -8.98
C ALA A 577 8.95 27.15 -7.53
N GLY A 578 10.24 26.86 -7.32
CA GLY A 578 10.78 26.46 -6.02
C GLY A 578 10.80 24.95 -5.76
N ALA A 579 10.65 24.11 -6.80
CA ALA A 579 10.76 22.65 -6.69
C ALA A 579 12.06 22.21 -6.01
N ALA A 580 11.94 21.41 -4.95
CA ALA A 580 13.05 20.74 -4.30
C ALA A 580 13.37 19.43 -5.03
N GLY A 581 14.09 19.50 -6.14
CA GLY A 581 14.51 18.31 -6.91
C GLY A 581 16.03 18.17 -7.02
N PRO A 582 16.50 17.11 -7.71
CA PRO A 582 17.91 16.92 -8.02
C PRO A 582 18.52 18.17 -8.68
N PRO A 583 19.65 18.71 -8.18
CA PRO A 583 20.22 19.95 -8.71
C PRO A 583 20.56 19.86 -10.20
N GLY A 584 19.96 20.75 -11.00
CA GLY A 584 20.28 20.91 -12.42
C GLY A 584 19.42 20.10 -13.41
N TYR A 585 18.39 19.37 -12.95
CA TYR A 585 17.47 18.70 -13.87
C TYR A 585 16.62 19.71 -14.68
N PRO A 586 16.41 19.50 -16.00
CA PRO A 586 15.66 20.42 -16.84
C PRO A 586 14.16 20.50 -16.50
N CYS A 587 13.55 21.61 -16.94
CA CYS A 587 12.13 21.90 -16.83
C CYS A 587 11.57 22.12 -18.24
N PHE A 588 10.55 21.35 -18.62
CA PHE A 588 9.91 21.40 -19.94
C PHE A 588 8.49 21.97 -19.80
N ALA A 589 8.39 23.25 -19.44
CA ALA A 589 7.13 23.95 -19.16
C ALA A 589 6.18 24.12 -20.36
N ASN A 590 6.65 23.87 -21.59
CA ASN A 590 5.88 23.93 -22.83
C ASN A 590 5.85 22.56 -23.53
N ALA A 591 5.72 21.47 -22.79
CA ALA A 591 5.76 20.10 -23.33
C ALA A 591 4.49 19.69 -24.10
N HIS A 592 3.39 20.46 -24.00
CA HIS A 592 2.15 20.14 -24.71
C HIS A 592 2.29 20.29 -26.23
N ASN A 593 2.08 19.20 -26.95
CA ASN A 593 1.99 19.16 -28.40
C ASN A 593 0.59 18.63 -28.81
N PRO A 594 -0.33 19.49 -29.31
CA PRO A 594 -1.68 19.09 -29.72
C PRO A 594 -1.75 18.35 -31.05
N GLU A 595 -0.62 18.13 -31.75
CA GLU A 595 -0.58 17.29 -32.94
C GLU A 595 -0.52 15.79 -32.57
N LEU A 596 -0.01 15.46 -31.37
CA LEU A 596 0.02 14.08 -30.85
C LEU A 596 -1.40 13.54 -30.62
N PRO A 597 -1.66 12.24 -30.89
CA PRO A 597 -3.02 11.68 -30.83
C PRO A 597 -3.53 11.52 -29.40
N ASP A 598 -4.71 12.08 -29.09
CA ASP A 598 -5.32 12.09 -27.75
C ASP A 598 -5.53 10.70 -27.13
N ASN A 599 -5.83 9.68 -27.96
CA ASN A 599 -6.28 8.34 -27.52
C ASN A 599 -5.18 7.25 -27.59
N ALA A 600 -3.91 7.65 -27.57
CA ALA A 600 -2.77 6.71 -27.58
C ALA A 600 -2.03 6.73 -26.23
N PRO A 601 -1.96 5.60 -25.48
CA PRO A 601 -1.12 5.47 -24.29
C PRO A 601 0.34 5.89 -24.50
N GLU A 602 0.85 5.68 -25.71
CA GLU A 602 2.20 6.02 -26.17
C GLU A 602 2.43 7.53 -26.31
N ALA A 603 1.37 8.33 -26.49
CA ALA A 603 1.43 9.80 -26.57
C ALA A 603 1.34 10.50 -25.21
N TRP A 604 1.16 9.74 -24.12
CA TRP A 604 1.06 10.27 -22.77
C TRP A 604 2.34 11.02 -22.36
N VAL A 605 3.48 10.39 -22.60
CA VAL A 605 4.80 11.04 -22.72
C VAL A 605 5.57 10.36 -23.85
N ILE A 606 6.22 11.17 -24.68
CA ILE A 606 7.06 10.73 -25.80
C ILE A 606 8.32 11.59 -25.86
N ARG A 607 9.40 11.15 -26.53
CA ARG A 607 10.57 11.99 -26.78
C ARG A 607 10.87 12.10 -28.27
N ARG A 608 11.37 13.25 -28.69
CA ARG A 608 11.79 13.50 -30.07
C ARG A 608 13.22 14.02 -30.20
N THR A 609 13.79 13.89 -31.39
CA THR A 609 15.00 14.61 -31.78
C THR A 609 14.75 16.14 -31.79
N ASP A 610 15.83 16.92 -31.83
CA ASP A 610 15.76 18.39 -31.78
C ASP A 610 16.72 19.03 -32.79
N GLN A 611 16.42 18.86 -34.08
CA GLN A 611 17.19 19.43 -35.20
C GLN A 611 17.42 20.93 -35.05
N VAL A 612 16.43 21.67 -34.52
CA VAL A 612 16.50 23.13 -34.29
C VAL A 612 17.69 23.53 -33.41
N THR A 613 18.12 22.67 -32.47
CA THR A 613 19.31 22.91 -31.63
C THR A 613 20.53 22.09 -32.07
N ASN A 614 20.53 21.59 -33.31
CA ASN A 614 21.54 20.73 -33.91
C ASN A 614 21.68 19.38 -33.18
N ASN A 615 20.55 18.78 -32.77
CA ASN A 615 20.47 17.43 -32.21
C ASN A 615 19.57 16.51 -33.07
N PRO A 616 19.99 16.14 -34.29
CA PRO A 616 19.25 15.22 -35.16
C PRO A 616 19.30 13.75 -34.73
N LEU A 617 20.12 13.39 -33.74
CA LEU A 617 20.29 11.99 -33.34
C LEU A 617 19.45 11.64 -32.12
N MET A 618 19.15 10.35 -31.98
CA MET A 618 18.75 9.72 -30.72
C MET A 618 19.65 8.49 -30.53
N ALA A 619 20.49 8.49 -29.50
CA ALA A 619 21.56 7.53 -29.34
C ALA A 619 21.28 6.50 -28.25
N PHE A 620 21.76 5.27 -28.44
CA PHE A 620 21.43 4.11 -27.61
C PHE A 620 22.68 3.29 -27.26
N SER A 621 22.85 2.99 -25.97
CA SER A 621 23.80 1.99 -25.46
C SER A 621 23.02 0.78 -24.95
N ILE A 622 23.49 -0.42 -25.24
CA ILE A 622 22.98 -1.67 -24.65
C ILE A 622 23.82 -2.00 -23.41
N ASP A 623 23.27 -2.73 -22.43
CA ASP A 623 24.09 -3.27 -21.35
C ASP A 623 25.06 -4.34 -21.87
N ASP A 624 26.36 -4.14 -21.67
CA ASP A 624 27.43 -5.07 -22.09
C ASP A 624 27.21 -6.50 -21.54
N GLY A 625 26.52 -6.64 -20.39
CA GLY A 625 26.16 -7.94 -19.81
C GLY A 625 25.05 -8.67 -20.55
N TYR A 626 24.22 -7.97 -21.34
CA TYR A 626 23.28 -8.61 -22.26
C TYR A 626 23.99 -8.97 -23.55
N ILE A 627 24.72 -8.04 -24.16
CA ILE A 627 25.42 -8.28 -25.43
C ILE A 627 26.64 -7.36 -25.58
N TYR A 628 27.80 -7.96 -25.85
CA TYR A 628 29.03 -7.23 -26.13
C TYR A 628 29.89 -7.99 -27.14
N GLY A 629 30.34 -7.33 -28.21
CA GLY A 629 31.26 -7.91 -29.18
C GLY A 629 31.17 -7.35 -30.59
N LEU A 630 31.81 -8.05 -31.51
CA LEU A 630 32.04 -7.61 -32.90
C LEU A 630 31.17 -8.33 -33.95
N ASN A 631 30.38 -9.35 -33.58
CA ASN A 631 29.59 -10.14 -34.53
C ASN A 631 28.29 -10.59 -33.86
N ASN A 632 27.35 -9.67 -33.68
CA ASN A 632 26.06 -9.96 -33.05
C ASN A 632 24.92 -9.95 -34.08
N GLU A 633 24.01 -10.93 -33.95
CA GLU A 633 22.78 -11.03 -34.73
C GLU A 633 21.58 -10.60 -33.89
N VAL A 634 20.95 -9.48 -34.23
CA VAL A 634 19.85 -8.89 -33.45
C VAL A 634 18.69 -8.40 -34.32
N GLU A 635 17.53 -8.29 -33.69
CA GLU A 635 16.38 -7.54 -34.17
C GLU A 635 16.24 -6.29 -33.28
N ILE A 636 16.29 -5.10 -33.89
CA ILE A 636 15.96 -3.84 -33.23
C ILE A 636 14.55 -3.43 -33.67
N MET A 637 13.65 -3.22 -32.72
CA MET A 637 12.29 -2.75 -32.94
C MET A 637 12.16 -1.32 -32.43
N VAL A 638 11.62 -0.42 -33.26
CA VAL A 638 11.43 1.00 -32.94
C VAL A 638 9.95 1.35 -33.10
N THR A 639 9.29 1.67 -32.00
CA THR A 639 7.91 2.18 -31.98
C THR A 639 7.92 3.70 -31.99
N TYR A 640 7.44 4.28 -33.08
CA TYR A 640 7.46 5.72 -33.34
C TYR A 640 6.11 6.22 -33.84
N TRP A 641 5.89 7.52 -33.73
CA TRP A 641 4.68 8.16 -34.22
C TRP A 641 4.81 8.47 -35.72
N ASN A 642 3.95 7.87 -36.56
CA ASN A 642 4.00 8.01 -38.01
C ASN A 642 3.30 9.30 -38.49
N HIS A 643 3.88 10.43 -38.14
CA HIS A 643 3.49 11.77 -38.56
C HIS A 643 4.49 12.33 -39.57
N GLY A 644 4.00 13.07 -40.57
CA GLY A 644 4.82 13.60 -41.66
C GLY A 644 5.15 12.57 -42.76
N THR A 645 5.98 13.01 -43.71
CA THR A 645 6.39 12.25 -44.92
C THR A 645 7.90 12.31 -45.17
N ASP A 646 8.62 12.76 -44.16
CA ASP A 646 10.07 12.80 -43.99
C ASP A 646 10.64 11.40 -43.65
N ARG A 647 11.96 11.30 -43.54
CA ARG A 647 12.68 10.03 -43.44
C ARG A 647 13.64 10.01 -42.26
N TRP A 648 13.80 8.82 -41.67
CA TRP A 648 14.82 8.58 -40.66
C TRP A 648 15.59 7.29 -40.92
N THR A 649 16.79 7.20 -40.35
CA THR A 649 17.68 6.05 -40.53
C THR A 649 18.18 5.51 -39.20
N LEU A 650 18.34 4.19 -39.08
CA LEU A 650 19.08 3.57 -37.98
C LEU A 650 20.51 3.33 -38.46
N SER A 651 21.50 3.87 -37.74
CA SER A 651 22.92 3.64 -38.00
C SER A 651 23.57 2.85 -36.87
N TYR A 652 24.47 1.93 -37.22
CA TYR A 652 25.22 1.07 -36.31
C TYR A 652 26.64 0.84 -36.88
N LEU A 653 27.55 0.24 -36.10
CA LEU A 653 28.83 -0.26 -36.64
C LEU A 653 28.68 -1.73 -37.04
N ASP A 654 29.17 -2.07 -38.24
CA ASP A 654 29.37 -3.46 -38.61
C ASP A 654 30.59 -4.09 -37.91
N SER A 655 30.78 -5.39 -38.13
CA SER A 655 31.86 -6.21 -37.59
C SER A 655 33.27 -5.78 -37.98
N ALA A 656 33.41 -4.92 -38.99
CA ALA A 656 34.67 -4.31 -39.40
C ALA A 656 34.88 -2.91 -38.80
N GLY A 657 33.95 -2.43 -37.97
CA GLY A 657 33.95 -1.08 -37.39
C GLY A 657 33.57 0.01 -38.39
N VAL A 658 32.86 -0.33 -39.47
CA VAL A 658 32.37 0.64 -40.46
C VAL A 658 30.91 0.98 -40.14
N GLN A 659 30.58 2.27 -40.13
CA GLN A 659 29.21 2.71 -39.89
C GLN A 659 28.32 2.36 -41.09
N GLN A 660 27.30 1.55 -40.83
CA GLN A 660 26.26 1.17 -41.78
C GLN A 660 24.94 1.85 -41.45
N LYS A 661 24.04 1.92 -42.44
CA LYS A 661 22.62 2.25 -42.24
C LYS A 661 21.78 0.99 -42.46
N ALA A 662 20.90 0.69 -41.51
CA ALA A 662 20.06 -0.51 -41.54
C ALA A 662 18.90 -0.38 -42.53
N ILE A 663 18.55 -1.50 -43.17
CA ILE A 663 17.36 -1.63 -44.01
C ILE A 663 16.22 -2.17 -43.12
N PRO A 664 15.06 -1.51 -43.05
CA PRO A 664 13.93 -2.00 -42.26
C PRO A 664 13.35 -3.27 -42.89
N VAL A 665 12.82 -4.16 -42.06
CA VAL A 665 12.23 -5.44 -42.51
C VAL A 665 11.08 -5.17 -43.49
N GLY A 666 11.18 -5.77 -44.69
CA GLY A 666 10.24 -5.57 -45.79
C GLY A 666 10.54 -4.36 -46.69
N GLY A 667 11.54 -3.54 -46.37
CA GLY A 667 12.05 -2.47 -47.22
C GLY A 667 13.16 -2.91 -48.17
N SER A 668 13.50 -2.03 -49.11
CA SER A 668 14.66 -2.14 -50.01
C SER A 668 15.76 -1.11 -49.75
N ASP A 669 15.45 -0.09 -48.95
CA ASP A 669 16.23 1.13 -48.81
C ASP A 669 16.66 1.33 -47.35
N PRO A 670 17.87 1.87 -47.07
CA PRO A 670 18.39 2.05 -45.72
C PRO A 670 17.82 3.27 -44.98
N TRP A 671 16.50 3.46 -45.06
CA TRP A 671 15.71 4.47 -44.35
C TRP A 671 14.27 4.01 -44.19
N VAL A 672 13.62 4.53 -43.15
CA VAL A 672 12.17 4.41 -42.96
C VAL A 672 11.50 5.63 -43.58
N GLN A 673 10.52 5.38 -44.46
CA GLN A 673 9.72 6.42 -45.09
C GLN A 673 8.43 6.60 -44.29
N LYS A 674 8.23 7.76 -43.66
CA LYS A 674 6.96 8.07 -42.98
C LYS A 674 5.85 8.26 -44.01
N THR A 675 4.64 7.85 -43.63
CA THR A 675 3.46 7.82 -44.52
C THR A 675 2.26 8.59 -43.94
N ASN A 676 2.50 9.41 -42.91
CA ASN A 676 1.53 10.28 -42.25
C ASN A 676 0.20 9.60 -41.84
N THR A 677 0.26 8.39 -41.24
CA THR A 677 -0.95 7.70 -40.76
C THR A 677 -1.46 8.25 -39.42
N GLY A 678 -0.65 9.03 -38.69
CA GLY A 678 -0.99 9.56 -37.36
C GLY A 678 -1.02 8.52 -36.23
N ALA A 679 -0.92 7.22 -36.57
CA ALA A 679 -0.81 6.12 -35.63
C ALA A 679 0.65 5.89 -35.16
N PHE A 680 0.79 5.27 -33.99
CA PHE A 680 2.03 4.62 -33.59
C PHE A 680 2.23 3.34 -34.38
N ILE A 681 3.45 3.14 -34.90
CA ILE A 681 3.83 1.92 -35.61
C ILE A 681 5.23 1.48 -35.18
N THR A 682 5.45 0.17 -35.23
CA THR A 682 6.72 -0.47 -34.88
C THR A 682 7.39 -0.97 -36.15
N THR A 683 8.65 -0.56 -36.36
CA THR A 683 9.49 -1.04 -37.46
C THR A 683 10.65 -1.87 -36.90
N SER A 684 10.81 -3.09 -37.43
CA SER A 684 11.95 -3.97 -37.13
C SER A 684 13.12 -3.73 -38.09
N PHE A 685 14.34 -3.93 -37.60
CA PHE A 685 15.58 -4.06 -38.35
C PHE A 685 16.30 -5.32 -37.90
N VAL A 686 16.55 -6.27 -38.81
CA VAL A 686 17.38 -7.45 -38.52
C VAL A 686 18.80 -7.16 -38.98
N LEU A 687 19.75 -7.20 -38.05
CA LEU A 687 21.15 -6.88 -38.26
C LEU A 687 21.98 -8.12 -37.97
N THR A 688 22.87 -8.51 -38.89
CA THR A 688 23.55 -9.83 -38.86
C THR A 688 25.04 -9.79 -38.55
N ASP A 689 25.59 -8.60 -38.44
CA ASP A 689 27.03 -8.34 -38.40
C ASP A 689 27.36 -7.17 -37.46
N THR A 690 26.57 -6.94 -36.40
CA THR A 690 26.73 -5.73 -35.58
C THR A 690 27.89 -5.80 -34.59
N GLN A 691 28.62 -4.69 -34.50
CA GLN A 691 29.53 -4.38 -33.41
C GLN A 691 28.77 -3.58 -32.35
N PHE A 692 28.35 -4.27 -31.28
CA PHE A 692 27.84 -3.66 -30.06
C PHE A 692 28.95 -3.75 -29.01
N SER A 693 29.75 -2.70 -28.96
CA SER A 693 30.92 -2.61 -28.06
C SER A 693 31.20 -1.17 -27.65
N ASN A 694 30.15 -0.35 -27.61
CA ASN A 694 30.20 1.10 -27.35
C ASN A 694 31.13 1.84 -28.33
N GLY A 695 31.15 1.42 -29.60
CA GLY A 695 32.12 1.88 -30.60
C GLY A 695 31.75 3.17 -31.32
N MET A 696 30.48 3.60 -31.32
CA MET A 696 30.06 4.85 -31.96
C MET A 696 30.37 6.08 -31.10
N ALA A 697 30.31 7.26 -31.71
CA ALA A 697 30.57 8.53 -31.04
C ALA A 697 29.66 8.71 -29.81
N GLY A 698 30.26 8.99 -28.65
CA GLY A 698 29.55 9.05 -27.35
C GLY A 698 29.61 7.77 -26.53
N GLY A 699 30.20 6.68 -27.05
CA GLY A 699 30.21 5.38 -26.37
C GLY A 699 28.83 4.73 -26.42
N VAL A 700 28.29 4.62 -27.64
CA VAL A 700 26.95 4.09 -27.95
C VAL A 700 27.06 3.02 -29.02
N ASP A 701 26.01 2.21 -29.19
CA ASP A 701 26.01 1.04 -30.08
C ASP A 701 25.25 1.29 -31.39
N PHE A 702 24.17 2.07 -31.31
CA PHE A 702 23.41 2.52 -32.48
C PHE A 702 22.78 3.89 -32.24
N VAL A 703 22.43 4.56 -33.34
CA VAL A 703 21.71 5.84 -33.34
C VAL A 703 20.55 5.82 -34.33
N LEU A 704 19.46 6.47 -33.97
CA LEU A 704 18.44 6.92 -34.92
C LEU A 704 18.85 8.33 -35.38
N ASP A 705 18.74 8.61 -36.68
CA ASP A 705 19.07 9.89 -37.29
C ASP A 705 17.83 10.42 -38.02
N SER A 706 17.32 11.58 -37.58
CA SER A 706 16.10 12.23 -38.10
C SER A 706 16.31 13.00 -39.40
N ARG A 707 17.49 12.90 -40.01
CA ARG A 707 17.81 13.52 -41.29
C ARG A 707 17.63 12.51 -42.42
N ASN A 708 17.18 13.03 -43.56
CA ASN A 708 17.10 12.29 -44.81
C ASN A 708 18.43 11.66 -45.25
N ASP A 709 18.36 10.88 -46.33
CA ASP A 709 19.49 10.16 -46.93
C ASP A 709 20.66 11.07 -47.36
N ALA A 710 20.43 12.38 -47.59
CA ALA A 710 21.47 13.36 -47.85
C ALA A 710 22.10 13.99 -46.58
N GLY A 711 21.64 13.61 -45.39
CA GLY A 711 22.09 14.16 -44.11
C GLY A 711 21.63 15.59 -43.85
N VAL A 712 20.48 15.98 -44.42
CA VAL A 712 19.87 17.30 -44.28
C VAL A 712 18.62 17.19 -43.40
N ASP A 713 18.44 18.14 -42.50
CA ASP A 713 17.27 18.28 -41.63
C ASP A 713 15.95 18.38 -42.45
N ASP A 714 15.04 17.41 -42.25
CA ASP A 714 13.70 17.38 -42.86
C ASP A 714 12.54 17.17 -41.87
N GLY A 715 12.82 17.02 -40.57
CA GLY A 715 11.82 16.83 -39.52
C GLY A 715 12.41 16.20 -38.25
N ASN A 716 11.60 16.11 -37.18
CA ASN A 716 12.01 15.40 -35.97
C ASN A 716 11.37 14.01 -35.91
N GLU A 717 11.99 13.11 -35.15
CA GLU A 717 11.53 11.74 -34.94
C GLU A 717 11.00 11.58 -33.53
N TRP A 718 9.68 11.38 -33.40
CA TRP A 718 8.99 11.08 -32.15
C TRP A 718 8.98 9.58 -31.89
N VAL A 719 9.77 9.13 -30.91
CA VAL A 719 9.95 7.72 -30.55
C VAL A 719 9.36 7.49 -29.17
N HIS A 720 8.53 6.44 -29.03
CA HIS A 720 7.95 6.03 -27.75
C HIS A 720 8.73 4.87 -27.12
N PHE A 721 9.13 3.87 -27.90
CA PHE A 721 9.74 2.64 -27.37
C PHE A 721 10.80 2.11 -28.33
N VAL A 722 11.90 1.58 -27.79
CA VAL A 722 12.90 0.84 -28.56
C VAL A 722 13.24 -0.45 -27.82
N GLU A 723 13.33 -1.55 -28.54
CA GLU A 723 13.62 -2.89 -28.03
C GLU A 723 14.72 -3.55 -28.88
N VAL A 724 15.63 -4.29 -28.25
CA VAL A 724 16.71 -5.05 -28.89
C VAL A 724 16.67 -6.51 -28.44
N LYS A 725 16.53 -7.41 -29.41
CA LYS A 725 16.37 -8.85 -29.21
C LYS A 725 17.47 -9.63 -29.93
N LYS A 726 18.02 -10.67 -29.29
CA LYS A 726 18.96 -11.61 -29.93
C LYS A 726 18.21 -12.51 -30.93
N VAL A 727 18.73 -12.67 -32.15
CA VAL A 727 18.10 -13.50 -33.21
C VAL A 727 18.70 -14.91 -33.26
N SER A 728 20.02 -15.01 -33.03
CA SER A 728 20.70 -16.27 -32.72
C SER A 728 21.78 -16.03 -31.66
N GLY A 729 22.25 -17.08 -30.98
CA GLY A 729 23.23 -16.93 -29.91
C GLY A 729 24.02 -18.20 -29.61
N PRO A 730 25.36 -18.16 -29.69
CA PRO A 730 26.19 -18.71 -28.63
C PRO A 730 26.16 -17.80 -27.40
N ASP A 731 26.29 -18.37 -26.20
CA ASP A 731 26.43 -17.61 -24.95
C ASP A 731 27.65 -16.67 -24.97
N PRO A 732 27.58 -15.49 -24.32
CA PRO A 732 28.75 -14.64 -24.09
C PRO A 732 29.72 -15.30 -23.09
N ASP A 733 31.02 -15.29 -23.43
CA ASP A 733 32.11 -15.74 -22.55
C ASP A 733 32.44 -14.63 -21.53
N PRO A 734 32.21 -14.82 -20.22
CA PRO A 734 32.32 -13.73 -19.26
C PRO A 734 33.77 -13.44 -18.86
N THR A 735 34.28 -12.25 -19.18
CA THR A 735 35.42 -11.64 -18.46
C THR A 735 35.29 -10.10 -18.46
N PRO A 736 35.54 -9.39 -17.34
CA PRO A 736 34.76 -8.18 -17.02
C PRO A 736 35.43 -6.81 -17.24
N THR A 737 34.64 -5.76 -16.95
CA THR A 737 34.96 -4.33 -16.68
C THR A 737 35.29 -3.40 -17.87
N ASN A 738 34.72 -2.18 -17.96
CA ASN A 738 34.04 -1.37 -16.94
C ASN A 738 32.56 -1.08 -17.27
N THR A 739 31.68 -1.25 -16.29
CA THR A 739 30.28 -0.79 -16.33
C THR A 739 30.18 0.73 -16.53
N PRO A 740 29.32 1.26 -17.43
CA PRO A 740 29.01 2.68 -17.48
C PRO A 740 28.25 3.10 -16.23
N THR A 741 28.97 3.66 -15.24
CA THR A 741 28.36 4.16 -14.01
C THR A 741 27.61 5.46 -14.30
N THR A 742 26.31 5.50 -14.07
CA THR A 742 25.52 6.74 -14.08
C THR A 742 26.07 7.69 -13.02
N THR A 743 26.86 8.67 -13.46
CA THR A 743 27.54 9.61 -12.56
C THR A 743 26.67 10.85 -12.39
N PRO A 744 26.04 11.08 -11.21
CA PRO A 744 25.41 12.38 -10.94
C PRO A 744 26.50 13.47 -10.94
N THR A 745 26.34 14.46 -11.80
CA THR A 745 27.35 15.51 -12.02
C THR A 745 27.55 16.38 -10.79
N SER A 746 28.77 16.38 -10.23
CA SER A 746 29.20 17.39 -9.27
C SER A 746 30.64 17.86 -9.52
N GLY A 747 30.90 19.12 -9.20
CA GLY A 747 32.24 19.72 -9.23
C GLY A 747 32.20 21.20 -8.76
N PRO A 748 33.35 21.81 -8.42
CA PRO A 748 34.71 21.28 -8.49
C PRO A 748 35.38 21.00 -7.13
N THR A 749 36.48 20.25 -7.23
CA THR A 749 37.38 19.70 -6.21
C THR A 749 37.86 20.63 -5.08
N ARG A 750 37.89 20.12 -3.83
CA ARG A 750 38.93 20.44 -2.82
C ARG A 750 39.36 19.22 -2.00
N THR A 751 40.63 19.23 -1.61
CA THR A 751 41.48 18.14 -1.07
C THR A 751 41.00 17.49 0.25
N PRO A 752 41.15 16.17 0.45
CA PRO A 752 40.78 15.46 1.69
C PRO A 752 41.97 15.14 2.63
N THR A 753 41.77 15.36 3.94
CA THR A 753 42.32 14.62 5.12
C THR A 753 41.81 15.34 6.40
N PRO A 754 41.63 14.67 7.57
CA PRO A 754 42.38 13.53 8.08
C PRO A 754 41.58 12.26 8.39
N THR A 755 42.30 11.13 8.44
CA THR A 755 41.86 9.81 8.88
C THR A 755 41.65 9.74 10.39
N TRP A 756 40.63 9.01 10.84
CA TRP A 756 40.51 8.54 12.23
C TRP A 756 40.57 7.02 12.30
N THR A 757 41.53 6.52 13.10
CA THR A 757 41.74 5.10 13.38
C THR A 757 40.90 4.69 14.60
N PRO A 758 40.26 3.51 14.63
CA PRO A 758 39.51 3.08 15.81
C PRO A 758 40.44 2.82 16.99
N SER A 759 40.12 3.40 18.15
CA SER A 759 40.85 3.19 19.41
C SER A 759 39.93 2.62 20.49
N GLN A 760 40.51 1.85 21.40
CA GLN A 760 39.81 0.95 22.29
C GLN A 760 39.08 1.62 23.47
N THR A 761 38.12 0.86 24.01
CA THR A 761 37.39 1.04 25.26
C THR A 761 38.26 1.49 26.45
N PRO A 762 37.76 2.43 27.29
CA PRO A 762 38.18 2.55 28.68
C PRO A 762 37.05 2.29 29.68
N THR A 763 37.42 1.55 30.73
CA THR A 763 36.64 1.15 31.91
C THR A 763 36.17 2.33 32.77
N ALA A 764 35.09 2.14 33.53
CA ALA A 764 34.58 3.10 34.51
C ALA A 764 35.61 3.47 35.60
N THR A 765 35.52 4.71 36.11
CA THR A 765 36.10 5.12 37.41
C THR A 765 35.25 6.24 38.00
N ALA A 766 34.93 6.15 39.29
CA ALA A 766 34.20 7.18 40.03
C ALA A 766 35.15 8.12 40.79
N THR A 767 34.86 9.41 40.82
CA THR A 767 35.34 10.30 41.89
C THR A 767 34.42 11.53 42.03
N SER A 768 34.21 11.95 43.28
CA SER A 768 33.40 13.12 43.65
C SER A 768 34.22 14.40 43.74
N THR A 769 33.61 15.55 43.46
CA THR A 769 33.92 16.81 44.18
C THR A 769 32.67 17.68 44.30
N GLN A 770 32.46 18.25 45.48
CA GLN A 770 31.42 19.25 45.76
C GLN A 770 31.81 20.62 45.21
N GLN A 771 30.82 21.45 44.87
CA GLN A 771 30.75 22.80 45.44
C GLN A 771 29.29 23.26 45.54
N ALA A 772 28.96 23.97 46.62
CA ALA A 772 27.60 24.38 46.96
C ALA A 772 27.36 25.88 46.72
N THR A 773 26.10 26.25 46.50
CA THR A 773 25.58 27.61 46.72
C THR A 773 24.25 27.54 47.46
N ASN A 774 24.25 28.07 48.70
CA ASN A 774 23.06 28.20 49.55
C ASN A 774 22.43 29.59 49.38
N THR A 775 21.10 29.69 49.44
CA THR A 775 20.33 30.69 50.23
C THR A 775 18.84 30.27 50.30
N PRO A 776 18.01 30.76 51.26
CA PRO A 776 17.22 29.81 52.06
C PRO A 776 15.73 30.18 52.29
N THR A 777 15.14 29.49 53.29
CA THR A 777 14.04 29.88 54.22
C THR A 777 12.57 29.76 53.74
N SER A 778 11.60 29.30 54.56
CA SER A 778 11.65 28.61 55.88
C SER A 778 10.31 27.92 56.24
N THR A 779 10.43 26.69 56.76
CA THR A 779 9.55 25.92 57.67
C THR A 779 8.23 26.52 58.22
N SER A 780 7.21 25.65 58.32
CA SER A 780 6.59 25.36 59.63
C SER A 780 6.08 23.90 59.73
N THR A 781 6.24 23.28 60.91
CA THR A 781 5.69 21.95 61.28
C THR A 781 5.61 21.90 62.82
N PRO A 782 4.49 21.45 63.40
CA PRO A 782 4.51 20.30 64.33
C PRO A 782 3.21 19.44 64.26
N THR A 783 3.05 18.22 64.82
CA THR A 783 3.96 17.18 65.34
C THR A 783 3.16 15.84 65.44
N ALA A 784 3.87 14.72 65.54
CA ALA A 784 3.40 13.34 65.54
C ALA A 784 2.43 12.88 66.66
N THR A 785 1.90 11.66 66.50
CA THR A 785 1.73 10.67 67.59
C THR A 785 2.05 9.27 67.05
N ALA A 786 2.68 8.42 67.86
CA ALA A 786 3.22 7.12 67.47
C ALA A 786 2.53 5.95 68.22
N THR A 787 2.61 4.73 67.68
CA THR A 787 2.60 3.52 68.52
C THR A 787 3.49 2.42 67.93
N HIS A 788 4.17 1.69 68.80
CA HIS A 788 5.12 0.61 68.48
C HIS A 788 4.44 -0.77 68.41
N THR A 789 5.10 -1.75 67.77
CA THR A 789 5.28 -3.11 68.35
C THR A 789 6.42 -3.86 67.62
N THR A 790 6.97 -4.90 68.27
CA THR A 790 8.32 -5.45 67.99
C THR A 790 8.35 -6.88 67.42
N THR A 791 9.40 -7.16 66.65
CA THR A 791 10.00 -8.47 66.22
C THR A 791 10.26 -9.41 67.44
N PRO A 792 10.57 -10.74 67.35
CA PRO A 792 11.15 -11.57 66.26
C PRO A 792 10.38 -12.91 65.99
N THR A 793 10.79 -13.94 65.20
CA THR A 793 12.10 -14.62 65.03
C THR A 793 12.08 -15.58 63.81
N ALA A 794 13.26 -15.95 63.27
CA ALA A 794 13.41 -16.96 62.21
C ALA A 794 13.57 -18.40 62.75
N THR A 795 13.32 -19.43 61.92
CA THR A 795 13.80 -20.81 62.18
C THR A 795 14.05 -21.57 60.86
N HIS A 796 15.25 -22.11 60.70
CA HIS A 796 15.58 -23.12 59.66
C HIS A 796 15.42 -24.53 60.24
N THR A 797 15.00 -25.51 59.45
CA THR A 797 15.40 -26.92 59.68
C THR A 797 15.45 -27.69 58.34
N PRO A 798 16.56 -28.40 58.02
CA PRO A 798 16.68 -29.24 56.84
C PRO A 798 16.26 -30.69 57.13
N THR A 799 15.98 -31.51 56.10
CA THR A 799 15.97 -32.98 56.26
C THR A 799 16.72 -33.64 55.10
N ARG A 800 17.59 -34.62 55.43
CA ARG A 800 18.42 -35.38 54.47
C ARG A 800 17.83 -36.75 54.17
N THR A 801 18.18 -37.27 53.00
CA THR A 801 18.02 -38.65 52.51
C THR A 801 18.61 -39.69 53.48
N PRO A 802 18.16 -40.96 53.37
CA PRO A 802 19.15 -42.01 53.14
C PRO A 802 18.82 -42.96 51.97
N THR A 803 19.87 -43.41 51.29
CA THR A 803 19.84 -44.39 50.19
C THR A 803 20.18 -45.80 50.72
N ALA A 804 19.65 -46.86 50.10
CA ALA A 804 20.18 -48.23 50.20
C ALA A 804 20.04 -48.98 48.87
N THR A 805 20.90 -49.96 48.59
CA THR A 805 21.15 -50.55 47.26
C THR A 805 21.43 -52.07 47.33
N ALA A 806 20.96 -52.85 46.33
CA ALA A 806 21.37 -54.22 45.86
C ALA A 806 20.10 -55.05 45.44
N THR A 807 19.93 -55.72 44.28
CA THR A 807 20.74 -56.71 43.49
C THR A 807 20.53 -58.17 43.98
N ALA A 808 20.17 -59.22 43.19
CA ALA A 808 20.21 -59.47 41.73
C ALA A 808 19.24 -60.58 41.18
N THR A 809 19.08 -60.66 39.84
CA THR A 809 19.00 -61.82 38.88
C THR A 809 18.21 -63.13 39.24
N ARG A 810 17.35 -63.78 38.41
CA ARG A 810 17.46 -64.36 37.03
C ARG A 810 16.07 -64.53 36.37
N THR A 811 15.84 -64.18 35.08
CA THR A 811 16.08 -64.94 33.81
C THR A 811 15.10 -66.10 33.48
N ALA A 812 14.25 -65.92 32.44
CA ALA A 812 14.06 -66.85 31.30
C ALA A 812 13.10 -66.27 30.22
N THR A 813 13.47 -66.41 28.94
CA THR A 813 12.68 -66.02 27.75
C THR A 813 11.77 -67.19 27.29
N PRO A 814 10.64 -66.91 26.63
CA PRO A 814 10.47 -67.47 25.28
C PRO A 814 9.86 -66.50 24.26
N THR A 815 10.18 -66.72 22.99
CA THR A 815 9.69 -65.99 21.81
C THR A 815 8.42 -66.62 21.23
N SER A 816 7.51 -65.79 20.70
CA SER A 816 6.52 -66.24 19.71
C SER A 816 6.11 -65.11 18.75
N THR A 817 6.07 -65.46 17.46
CA THR A 817 5.76 -64.65 16.28
C THR A 817 4.44 -63.85 16.36
N PRO A 818 4.38 -62.59 15.87
CA PRO A 818 3.10 -61.90 15.69
C PRO A 818 2.35 -62.45 14.48
N THR A 819 1.15 -62.99 14.70
CA THR A 819 0.22 -63.36 13.62
C THR A 819 -0.78 -62.22 13.40
N HIS A 820 -1.10 -61.90 12.14
CA HIS A 820 -2.04 -60.83 11.79
C HIS A 820 -3.41 -61.06 12.44
N THR A 821 -3.90 -60.04 13.17
CA THR A 821 -5.28 -59.97 13.66
C THR A 821 -5.94 -58.75 13.03
N ALA A 822 -7.17 -58.89 12.53
CA ALA A 822 -7.85 -57.85 11.78
C ALA A 822 -8.12 -56.59 12.63
N THR A 823 -7.73 -55.43 12.12
CA THR A 823 -7.99 -54.12 12.74
C THR A 823 -9.50 -53.86 12.78
N PRO A 824 -10.08 -53.41 13.92
CA PRO A 824 -11.48 -53.02 13.96
C PRO A 824 -11.71 -51.78 13.08
N THR A 825 -12.66 -51.88 12.15
CA THR A 825 -13.04 -50.78 11.26
C THR A 825 -13.54 -49.61 12.11
N ARG A 826 -12.86 -48.46 12.03
CA ARG A 826 -13.32 -47.23 12.68
C ARG A 826 -14.61 -46.76 12.01
N THR A 827 -15.69 -46.70 12.78
CA THR A 827 -16.90 -45.94 12.44
C THR A 827 -16.49 -44.51 12.03
N PRO A 828 -17.06 -43.93 10.96
CA PRO A 828 -16.71 -42.58 10.52
C PRO A 828 -16.98 -41.58 11.65
N THR A 829 -15.91 -41.01 12.18
CA THR A 829 -16.01 -39.87 13.11
C THR A 829 -16.37 -38.65 12.28
N SER A 830 -17.42 -37.93 12.65
CA SER A 830 -17.84 -36.73 11.95
C SER A 830 -16.70 -35.71 11.90
N THR A 831 -16.25 -35.40 10.68
CA THR A 831 -15.36 -34.27 10.41
C THR A 831 -15.95 -33.00 11.03
N PRO A 832 -15.20 -32.21 11.83
CA PRO A 832 -15.63 -30.86 12.15
C PRO A 832 -15.61 -30.04 10.86
N THR A 833 -16.77 -29.87 10.26
CA THR A 833 -16.99 -28.91 9.16
C THR A 833 -16.52 -27.53 9.60
N ALA A 834 -15.88 -26.79 8.70
CA ALA A 834 -15.37 -25.46 9.00
C ALA A 834 -16.43 -24.58 9.66
N THR A 835 -16.18 -24.15 10.90
CA THR A 835 -16.81 -22.95 11.43
C THR A 835 -16.19 -21.76 10.71
N LEU A 836 -16.75 -21.48 9.53
CA LEU A 836 -16.93 -20.14 9.00
C LEU A 836 -17.42 -19.21 10.13
N SER A 837 -17.34 -17.89 9.95
CA SER A 837 -18.15 -16.99 10.79
C SER A 837 -19.57 -17.57 10.84
N PRO A 838 -20.19 -17.80 12.01
CA PRO A 838 -21.51 -18.44 12.11
C PRO A 838 -22.64 -17.54 11.58
N TYR A 839 -22.26 -16.47 10.91
CA TYR A 839 -23.05 -15.41 10.32
C TYR A 839 -22.54 -15.11 8.91
N GLY A 840 -23.42 -14.60 8.05
CA GLY A 840 -23.00 -13.99 6.78
C GLY A 840 -23.08 -12.46 6.83
N ALA A 841 -22.92 -11.83 5.67
CA ALA A 841 -22.97 -10.38 5.54
C ALA A 841 -23.58 -9.95 4.18
N ILE A 842 -24.04 -8.70 4.12
CA ILE A 842 -24.38 -7.99 2.87
C ILE A 842 -23.64 -6.66 2.89
N GLN A 843 -23.02 -6.29 1.78
CA GLN A 843 -22.24 -5.06 1.63
C GLN A 843 -22.51 -4.43 0.26
N GLY A 844 -22.00 -3.23 0.02
CA GLY A 844 -21.97 -2.66 -1.33
C GLY A 844 -21.87 -1.15 -1.30
N ILE A 845 -22.41 -0.50 -2.32
CA ILE A 845 -22.30 0.95 -2.50
C ILE A 845 -23.57 1.59 -3.08
N VAL A 846 -23.89 2.82 -2.68
CA VAL A 846 -24.87 3.69 -3.35
C VAL A 846 -24.11 4.72 -4.17
N PHE A 847 -24.51 4.93 -5.43
CA PHE A 847 -23.72 5.71 -6.38
C PHE A 847 -24.58 6.45 -7.42
N HIS A 848 -24.01 7.53 -7.96
CA HIS A 848 -24.50 8.24 -9.13
C HIS A 848 -24.00 7.48 -10.35
N ASP A 849 -24.94 6.90 -11.08
CA ASP A 849 -24.81 6.21 -12.36
C ASP A 849 -24.56 7.23 -13.46
N VAL A 850 -23.31 7.66 -13.61
CA VAL A 850 -22.93 8.80 -14.47
C VAL A 850 -23.04 8.43 -15.95
N ASP A 851 -22.73 7.18 -16.29
CA ASP A 851 -22.82 6.66 -17.65
C ASP A 851 -24.18 5.99 -17.98
N GLY A 852 -24.98 5.69 -16.96
CA GLY A 852 -26.32 5.10 -17.10
C GLY A 852 -26.30 3.58 -17.32
N ASN A 853 -25.22 2.89 -16.96
CA ASN A 853 -25.06 1.45 -17.13
C ASN A 853 -25.69 0.62 -15.98
N GLY A 854 -26.02 1.27 -14.84
CA GLY A 854 -26.69 0.65 -13.69
C GLY A 854 -25.81 -0.22 -12.80
N SER A 855 -24.49 -0.26 -13.04
CA SER A 855 -23.50 -1.06 -12.30
C SER A 855 -22.37 -0.15 -11.83
N TYR A 856 -22.11 -0.15 -10.52
CA TYR A 856 -21.10 0.75 -9.96
C TYR A 856 -19.73 0.56 -10.63
N THR A 857 -19.24 1.64 -11.21
CA THR A 857 -17.98 1.69 -11.94
C THR A 857 -17.06 2.71 -11.25
N LEU A 858 -16.15 2.24 -10.39
CA LEU A 858 -15.22 3.07 -9.61
C LEU A 858 -14.48 4.09 -10.50
N GLY A 859 -14.62 5.39 -10.19
CA GLY A 859 -14.06 6.50 -10.98
C GLY A 859 -14.88 7.00 -12.19
N THR A 860 -15.90 6.26 -12.64
CA THR A 860 -16.93 6.77 -13.57
C THR A 860 -18.14 7.24 -12.78
N ASP A 861 -18.62 6.39 -11.89
CA ASP A 861 -19.73 6.65 -11.00
C ASP A 861 -19.28 7.29 -9.70
N LEU A 862 -20.03 8.27 -9.23
CA LEU A 862 -19.68 8.97 -7.99
C LEU A 862 -20.30 8.23 -6.80
N PRO A 863 -19.51 7.79 -5.80
CA PRO A 863 -20.06 7.32 -4.54
C PRO A 863 -20.98 8.38 -3.94
N LEU A 864 -22.21 8.02 -3.61
CA LEU A 864 -23.17 8.94 -3.03
C LEU A 864 -23.23 8.75 -1.53
N ALA A 865 -22.84 9.81 -0.82
CA ALA A 865 -23.23 9.96 0.58
C ALA A 865 -24.75 10.08 0.71
N ARG A 866 -25.24 9.70 1.89
CA ARG A 866 -26.63 9.94 2.33
C ARG A 866 -27.67 9.06 1.59
N GLY A 867 -27.21 8.01 0.89
CA GLY A 867 -28.04 6.93 0.35
C GLY A 867 -28.42 5.95 1.45
N ARG A 868 -29.71 5.64 1.57
CA ARG A 868 -30.26 5.01 2.79
C ARG A 868 -30.67 3.57 2.53
N VAL A 869 -29.84 2.62 2.96
CA VAL A 869 -30.09 1.18 2.77
C VAL A 869 -30.77 0.58 4.00
N GLU A 870 -32.02 0.15 3.88
CA GLU A 870 -32.72 -0.64 4.89
C GLU A 870 -32.51 -2.14 4.69
N LEU A 871 -32.25 -2.86 5.78
CA LEU A 871 -32.24 -4.33 5.83
C LEU A 871 -33.46 -4.83 6.59
N ARG A 872 -34.27 -5.67 5.96
CA ARG A 872 -35.50 -6.26 6.54
C ARG A 872 -35.45 -7.78 6.56
N ASN A 873 -36.05 -8.39 7.59
CA ASN A 873 -36.18 -9.84 7.70
C ASN A 873 -37.36 -10.39 6.87
N GLN A 874 -37.54 -11.72 6.83
CA GLN A 874 -38.64 -12.38 6.11
C GLN A 874 -40.05 -12.02 6.60
N ALA A 875 -40.19 -11.47 7.81
CA ALA A 875 -41.45 -10.95 8.33
C ALA A 875 -41.69 -9.46 7.97
N GLY A 876 -40.82 -8.86 7.14
CA GLY A 876 -40.87 -7.46 6.71
C GLY A 876 -40.38 -6.46 7.76
N GLN A 877 -39.90 -6.94 8.92
CA GLN A 877 -39.42 -6.09 10.01
C GLN A 877 -38.04 -5.53 9.68
N LEU A 878 -37.84 -4.23 9.92
CA LEU A 878 -36.54 -3.58 9.79
C LEU A 878 -35.59 -4.10 10.89
N ILE A 879 -34.41 -4.53 10.49
CA ILE A 879 -33.38 -5.14 11.36
C ILE A 879 -31.96 -4.61 11.09
N GLY A 880 -31.83 -3.63 10.20
CA GLY A 880 -30.58 -2.92 9.94
C GLY A 880 -30.88 -1.68 9.11
N LEU A 881 -30.12 -0.62 9.33
CA LEU A 881 -30.13 0.57 8.50
C LEU A 881 -28.69 1.09 8.40
N GLN A 882 -28.21 1.23 7.18
CA GLN A 882 -26.96 1.90 6.88
C GLN A 882 -27.25 3.14 6.06
N VAL A 883 -26.45 4.17 6.26
CA VAL A 883 -26.44 5.34 5.39
C VAL A 883 -25.01 5.63 5.00
N THR A 884 -24.81 5.74 3.70
CA THR A 884 -23.52 5.81 3.06
C THR A 884 -22.82 7.13 3.39
N THR A 885 -21.50 7.09 3.60
CA THR A 885 -20.70 8.33 3.77
C THR A 885 -20.22 8.83 2.39
N SER A 886 -19.29 9.79 2.33
CA SER A 886 -18.70 10.25 1.06
C SER A 886 -18.07 9.15 0.21
N ASN A 887 -17.78 7.99 0.79
CA ASN A 887 -17.30 6.80 0.07
C ASN A 887 -18.42 5.90 -0.47
N GLY A 888 -19.70 6.28 -0.34
CA GLY A 888 -20.84 5.53 -0.86
C GLY A 888 -21.10 4.15 -0.22
N HIS A 889 -20.23 3.66 0.67
CA HIS A 889 -20.25 2.25 1.10
C HIS A 889 -21.20 1.96 2.25
N TYR A 890 -21.67 0.71 2.32
CA TYR A 890 -22.39 0.17 3.45
C TYR A 890 -22.06 -1.31 3.72
N LEU A 891 -22.25 -1.74 4.98
CA LEU A 891 -22.05 -3.12 5.43
C LEU A 891 -23.10 -3.51 6.50
N PHE A 892 -23.67 -4.69 6.33
CA PHE A 892 -24.44 -5.44 7.33
C PHE A 892 -23.75 -6.76 7.58
N ASP A 893 -22.99 -6.86 8.67
CA ASP A 893 -22.39 -8.10 9.15
C ASP A 893 -23.25 -8.81 10.21
N PHE A 894 -22.78 -9.96 10.70
CA PHE A 894 -23.44 -10.76 11.74
C PHE A 894 -24.88 -11.25 11.40
N LEU A 895 -25.21 -11.40 10.12
CA LEU A 895 -26.52 -11.86 9.65
C LEU A 895 -26.71 -13.37 9.82
N GLN A 896 -27.93 -13.81 10.14
CA GLN A 896 -28.26 -15.23 10.25
C GLN A 896 -28.04 -15.91 8.88
N PRO A 897 -27.20 -16.96 8.80
CA PRO A 897 -26.90 -17.61 7.54
C PRO A 897 -28.08 -18.45 7.06
N ASN A 898 -28.09 -18.79 5.77
CA ASN A 898 -29.17 -19.51 5.08
C ASN A 898 -30.52 -18.78 5.16
N THR A 899 -30.49 -17.46 5.30
CA THR A 899 -31.67 -16.60 5.45
C THR A 899 -31.73 -15.61 4.28
N ALA A 900 -32.93 -15.37 3.77
CA ALA A 900 -33.19 -14.32 2.79
C ALA A 900 -33.53 -13.02 3.53
N TYR A 901 -32.84 -11.94 3.17
CA TYR A 901 -33.06 -10.59 3.68
C TYR A 901 -33.50 -9.67 2.54
N ARG A 902 -34.43 -8.76 2.84
CA ARG A 902 -34.89 -7.76 1.88
C ARG A 902 -34.09 -6.49 2.09
N LEU A 903 -33.34 -6.04 1.09
CA LEU A 903 -32.79 -4.69 1.08
C LEU A 903 -33.81 -3.76 0.42
N THR A 904 -33.99 -2.59 0.99
CA THR A 904 -34.77 -1.49 0.42
C THR A 904 -33.94 -0.22 0.55
N GLU A 905 -33.36 0.27 -0.54
CA GLU A 905 -32.62 1.53 -0.57
C GLU A 905 -33.55 2.73 -0.81
N THR A 906 -33.19 3.92 -0.32
CA THR A 906 -33.89 5.18 -0.63
C THR A 906 -32.88 6.21 -1.10
N ALA A 907 -33.10 6.72 -2.32
CA ALA A 907 -32.23 7.65 -3.02
C ALA A 907 -31.79 8.87 -2.17
N PRO A 908 -30.53 9.31 -2.30
CA PRO A 908 -30.05 10.56 -1.72
C PRO A 908 -30.80 11.81 -2.23
N ASP A 909 -30.85 12.86 -1.41
CA ASP A 909 -31.40 14.16 -1.81
C ASP A 909 -30.77 14.68 -3.13
N GLY A 910 -31.60 15.00 -4.12
CA GLY A 910 -31.15 15.47 -5.43
C GLY A 910 -30.94 14.36 -6.47
N TYR A 911 -31.18 13.11 -6.12
CA TYR A 911 -31.08 11.95 -7.01
C TYR A 911 -32.41 11.18 -7.13
N VAL A 912 -32.52 10.34 -8.16
CA VAL A 912 -33.63 9.42 -8.42
C VAL A 912 -33.09 8.04 -8.78
N GLU A 913 -33.85 7.00 -8.45
CA GLU A 913 -33.47 5.60 -8.62
C GLU A 913 -33.27 5.23 -10.11
N ALA A 914 -32.15 4.58 -10.44
CA ALA A 914 -31.86 4.04 -11.78
C ALA A 914 -31.89 2.49 -11.83
N SER A 915 -31.91 1.83 -10.67
CA SER A 915 -31.89 0.38 -10.50
C SER A 915 -33.01 -0.10 -9.57
N ASN A 916 -33.24 -1.41 -9.46
CA ASN A 916 -34.19 -1.93 -8.47
C ASN A 916 -33.60 -1.85 -7.06
N ASN A 917 -34.01 -0.82 -6.31
CA ASN A 917 -33.61 -0.58 -4.93
C ASN A 917 -34.25 -1.53 -3.91
N ASP A 918 -35.25 -2.34 -4.30
CA ASP A 918 -36.04 -3.15 -3.37
C ASP A 918 -36.08 -4.65 -3.76
N ALA A 919 -35.24 -5.46 -3.12
CA ALA A 919 -34.97 -6.85 -3.52
C ALA A 919 -34.58 -7.78 -2.36
N ASN A 920 -34.75 -9.09 -2.57
CA ASN A 920 -34.38 -10.12 -1.60
C ASN A 920 -33.01 -10.75 -1.96
N TYR A 921 -32.12 -10.85 -0.97
CA TYR A 921 -30.77 -11.39 -1.10
C TYR A 921 -30.57 -12.53 -0.10
N PHE A 922 -30.00 -13.66 -0.56
CA PHE A 922 -29.80 -14.85 0.26
C PHE A 922 -28.37 -14.90 0.81
N VAL A 923 -28.24 -14.95 2.13
CA VAL A 923 -26.95 -14.80 2.82
C VAL A 923 -26.42 -16.13 3.33
N THR A 924 -25.14 -16.41 3.09
CA THR A 924 -24.46 -17.65 3.51
C THR A 924 -23.38 -17.34 4.54
N ALA A 925 -23.15 -18.26 5.49
CA ALA A 925 -22.13 -18.11 6.53
C ALA A 925 -20.75 -17.82 5.93
N GLY A 926 -20.04 -16.82 6.42
CA GLY A 926 -18.67 -16.49 6.01
C GLY A 926 -18.48 -15.96 4.58
N TYR A 927 -19.55 -15.73 3.80
CA TYR A 927 -19.48 -15.13 2.46
C TYR A 927 -20.34 -13.86 2.40
N PRO A 928 -19.75 -12.66 2.19
CA PRO A 928 -20.52 -11.44 2.00
C PRO A 928 -21.20 -11.42 0.63
N VAL A 929 -22.42 -10.89 0.57
CA VAL A 929 -23.14 -10.62 -0.68
C VAL A 929 -22.95 -9.14 -1.03
N THR A 930 -22.40 -8.82 -2.21
CA THR A 930 -22.28 -7.43 -2.67
C THR A 930 -23.54 -7.02 -3.43
N VAL A 931 -24.09 -5.83 -3.12
CA VAL A 931 -25.32 -5.26 -3.70
C VAL A 931 -25.15 -3.75 -3.88
N ASN A 932 -25.23 -3.25 -5.11
CA ASN A 932 -24.98 -1.83 -5.41
C ASN A 932 -26.25 -1.13 -5.91
N PHE A 933 -26.40 0.18 -5.65
CA PHE A 933 -27.61 0.96 -5.95
C PHE A 933 -27.32 2.20 -6.81
N ALA A 934 -27.72 2.11 -8.08
CA ALA A 934 -27.51 3.10 -9.13
C ALA A 934 -28.55 4.24 -9.09
N HIS A 935 -28.10 5.48 -9.28
CA HIS A 935 -28.92 6.70 -9.21
C HIS A 935 -28.60 7.75 -10.27
N LEU A 936 -29.61 8.50 -10.74
CA LEU A 936 -29.45 9.62 -11.68
C LEU A 936 -29.84 10.96 -11.03
N PRO A 937 -29.34 12.12 -11.50
CA PRO A 937 -29.70 13.41 -10.92
C PRO A 937 -31.17 13.78 -11.16
N ALA A 938 -31.84 14.29 -10.13
CA ALA A 938 -33.23 14.72 -10.21
C ALA A 938 -33.38 15.96 -11.11
N ARG A 939 -33.88 15.78 -12.34
CA ARG A 939 -34.07 16.89 -13.29
C ARG A 939 -35.19 17.84 -12.86
N SER A 940 -34.82 19.08 -12.54
CA SER A 940 -35.77 20.19 -12.40
C SER A 940 -36.50 20.46 -13.72
N MET A 941 -37.78 20.08 -13.80
CA MET A 941 -38.66 20.47 -14.90
C MET A 941 -38.96 21.97 -14.86
N TYR A 942 -38.16 22.77 -15.57
CA TYR A 942 -38.56 24.13 -15.93
C TYR A 942 -39.74 24.07 -16.92
N LEU A 943 -40.95 24.32 -16.42
CA LEU A 943 -42.11 24.63 -17.26
C LEU A 943 -41.87 25.98 -17.96
N PRO A 944 -41.75 26.03 -19.30
CA PRO A 944 -41.58 27.30 -20.00
C PRO A 944 -42.89 28.10 -19.92
N MET A 945 -42.85 29.23 -19.21
CA MET A 945 -43.96 30.17 -19.12
C MET A 945 -44.13 30.88 -20.47
N VAL A 946 -45.13 30.48 -21.26
CA VAL A 946 -45.45 31.12 -22.53
C VAL A 946 -46.11 32.47 -22.27
N ILE A 947 -45.30 33.54 -22.20
CA ILE A 947 -45.80 34.91 -22.30
C ILE A 947 -46.19 35.15 -23.76
N LYS A 948 -47.48 35.38 -23.98
CA LYS A 948 -48.07 35.64 -25.29
C LYS A 948 -48.29 37.14 -25.47
N ASP A 949 -47.29 37.83 -26.01
CA ASP A 949 -47.47 39.21 -26.46
C ASP A 949 -48.53 39.28 -27.56
N ARG A 950 -49.41 40.28 -27.44
CA ARG A 950 -50.38 40.66 -28.47
C ARG A 950 -50.03 42.06 -28.97
N GLN A 951 -49.42 42.10 -30.16
CA GLN A 951 -49.16 43.26 -31.03
C GLN A 951 -48.29 44.38 -30.47
#